data_AF-A0A452YX12-F1
#
_entry.id   AF-A0A452YX12-F1
#
_cell.length_a   1.000
_cell.length_b   1.000
_cell.length_c   1.000
_cell.angle_alpha   90.00
_cell.angle_beta   90.00
_cell.angle_gamma   90.00
#
_symmetry.space_group_name_H-M   'P 1'
#
loop_
_entity.id
_entity.type
_entity.pdbx_description
1 polymer ?
#
loop_
_entity_poly.entity_id
_entity_poly.type
_entity_poly.pdbx_seq_one_letter_code
_entity_poly.pdbx_strand_id
1 'polypeptide(L)'
;QALVFPKIILAGRLPAQQNATVNLDLSTRSVSEFSSWAEFHNGVAAGLRLAPFQEKMLRTWIQYNRPSEPNFTHAGLLLAFGLHEHLRVLTMTDAYRYLSQEHDITTLGLLLGLATSHRGTMHPAISKMLYFHVPSRHPSSTPELELPTLLQSAAVMGIGLLYEGSAHALTMKILLGEIGRRSGGDNVLEREGYAVAAGSALGFVALGRGSDAFGFMDTFLDRLFEYIGSKEVYHEKFLNATIAADDQSGNTGQMMDGSQINVDVTAPGAIIALALIFLKAESEEIAARLSIPDTHFDLQYVRPDFVMLRIIARNLILWSRIQPSIDWIGSQIPETIKVGVFSMSEEAIDCDEFDAEALFQAYINIVTGACIAIGLKYAGSRNGDAQELLYSYTVHFLNEIKHVSVQTPSILPKGLLQYVDRGTLELCLHLIALSLSVVMAGSGQLQTFRLLRYLRGRSSAEGQVNYGLQMAVSLAIGFLFLGGGTHSFSTSNSAIAALLITLYPRLPTGPNDNRCHLQAFRHLYVIATEPRRVQTVDVDTGLPVYCPLEVTVAETEYYDETNYCDVTPCLLPERSVLKNVRVCGPRYWPQLIKITPEDKPWWRSGDKTDPDPFNGGVLYIKRKVGSCSYSDDPIGCQSLLSRAMHEVCDTPSTSCSTQLNRASHSSFRVDQLVSTFSANPSLIAFAKLCCESWKDRSNGNFQDFCSQVLYECMSKDRPSLLQVYISFYTIVESMWEHLKIGQFPFYDSLFPSSLKVALAYSGALVDGRISSGGIIQATFLESLVKRVDNIFAELPNLKANFVRYLGTGKWPDAQSDAVLLSWYLQWYSIPPPLVVASTVEKIKRRAPTGVSMLPLLRLLLPTTHLVGLMEIEKLQMMPMRS
;
A
#
# COMPACT_ATOMS: atom_id res chain seq x y z
N GLN A 1 1.99 -29.22 10.76
CA GLN A 1 2.72 -29.05 12.04
C GLN A 1 1.83 -28.27 13.02
N ALA A 2 1.98 -28.48 14.33
CA ALA A 2 1.28 -27.68 15.34
C ALA A 2 1.79 -26.24 15.34
N LEU A 3 0.93 -25.28 15.71
CA LEU A 3 1.32 -23.89 15.88
C LEU A 3 2.21 -23.76 17.12
N VAL A 4 3.36 -23.09 16.96
CA VAL A 4 4.28 -22.83 18.07
C VAL A 4 3.99 -21.45 18.66
N PHE A 5 3.62 -21.42 19.93
CA PHE A 5 3.42 -20.18 20.68
C PHE A 5 4.74 -19.71 21.31
N PRO A 6 5.12 -18.43 21.16
CA PRO A 6 6.23 -17.88 21.92
C PRO A 6 5.86 -17.83 23.41
N LYS A 7 6.77 -18.21 24.30
CA LYS A 7 6.51 -18.21 25.75
C LYS A 7 6.62 -16.79 26.31
N ILE A 8 5.63 -16.35 27.09
CA ILE A 8 5.75 -15.15 27.92
C ILE A 8 6.54 -15.52 29.17
N ILE A 9 7.69 -14.88 29.38
CA ILE A 9 8.57 -15.13 30.52
C ILE A 9 8.61 -13.88 31.39
N LEU A 10 8.14 -13.99 32.63
CA LEU A 10 8.18 -12.92 33.63
C LEU A 10 9.44 -13.05 34.50
N ALA A 11 10.61 -12.91 33.87
CA ALA A 11 11.91 -12.99 34.54
C ALA A 11 12.86 -11.90 34.06
N GLY A 12 13.63 -11.34 34.98
CA GLY A 12 14.70 -10.38 34.72
C GLY A 12 16.07 -11.04 34.74
N ARG A 13 17.05 -10.43 34.08
CA ARG A 13 18.47 -10.78 34.25
C ARG A 13 19.20 -9.66 34.94
N LEU A 14 20.07 -10.01 35.89
CA LEU A 14 20.91 -9.04 36.60
C LEU A 14 22.32 -9.05 35.99
N PRO A 15 22.70 -8.02 35.20
CA PRO A 15 24.00 -8.00 34.54
C PRO A 15 25.17 -8.00 35.53
N ALA A 16 25.00 -7.31 36.66
CA ALA A 16 26.00 -7.23 37.72
C ALA A 16 26.25 -8.57 38.45
N GLN A 17 25.34 -9.54 38.32
CA GLN A 17 25.43 -10.86 38.94
C GLN A 17 25.59 -11.96 37.89
N GLN A 18 26.50 -11.77 36.93
CA GLN A 18 26.77 -12.73 35.84
C GLN A 18 25.50 -13.16 35.06
N ASN A 19 24.57 -12.22 34.83
CA ASN A 19 23.27 -12.50 34.20
C ASN A 19 22.41 -13.53 34.94
N ALA A 20 22.53 -13.60 36.28
CA ALA A 20 21.62 -14.37 37.11
C ALA A 20 20.16 -14.04 36.75
N THR A 21 19.36 -15.09 36.57
CA THR A 21 17.94 -14.95 36.22
C THR A 21 17.14 -14.86 37.50
N VAL A 22 16.38 -13.76 37.63
CA VAL A 22 15.47 -13.52 38.75
C VAL A 22 14.06 -13.65 38.22
N ASN A 23 13.35 -14.66 38.70
CA ASN A 23 11.92 -14.80 38.44
C ASN A 23 11.15 -13.84 39.33
N LEU A 24 10.02 -13.34 38.85
CA LEU A 24 9.08 -12.59 39.69
C LEU A 24 8.69 -13.48 40.89
N ASP A 25 8.72 -12.92 42.10
CA ASP A 25 8.27 -13.64 43.30
C ASP A 25 6.73 -13.69 43.31
N LEU A 26 6.20 -14.88 43.09
CA LEU A 26 4.77 -15.16 42.89
C LEU A 26 4.06 -15.57 44.19
N SER A 27 4.74 -15.46 45.33
CA SER A 27 4.21 -15.87 46.64
C SER A 27 3.17 -14.89 47.23
N THR A 28 3.11 -13.65 46.74
CA THR A 28 2.29 -12.56 47.33
C THR A 28 0.98 -12.25 46.59
N ARG A 29 0.81 -12.70 45.34
CA ARG A 29 -0.42 -12.60 44.52
C ARG A 29 -0.50 -13.80 43.56
N SER A 30 -1.70 -14.25 43.21
CA SER A 30 -1.85 -15.46 42.39
C SER A 30 -1.22 -15.28 40.99
N VAL A 31 -0.50 -16.30 40.49
CA VAL A 31 0.16 -16.30 39.16
C VAL A 31 -0.83 -16.02 38.03
N SER A 32 -2.05 -16.54 38.19
CA SER A 32 -3.17 -16.36 37.27
C SER A 32 -3.60 -14.90 37.12
N GLU A 33 -3.37 -14.04 38.11
CA GLU A 33 -3.79 -12.63 38.04
C GLU A 33 -2.96 -11.80 37.06
N PHE A 34 -1.73 -12.21 36.75
CA PHE A 34 -0.81 -11.44 35.91
C PHE A 34 -0.61 -12.03 34.51
N SER A 35 -0.75 -13.34 34.36
CA SER A 35 -0.44 -14.02 33.09
C SER A 35 -1.64 -14.29 32.19
N SER A 36 -2.86 -14.41 32.74
CA SER A 36 -4.05 -14.87 32.02
C SER A 36 -4.37 -14.09 30.74
N TRP A 37 -4.65 -12.79 30.84
CA TRP A 37 -4.95 -11.96 29.66
C TRP A 37 -3.74 -11.73 28.77
N ALA A 38 -2.52 -11.70 29.33
CA ALA A 38 -1.29 -11.63 28.54
C ALA A 38 -1.13 -12.87 27.66
N GLU A 39 -1.41 -14.07 28.18
CA GLU A 39 -1.43 -15.33 27.44
C GLU A 39 -2.52 -15.36 26.38
N PHE A 40 -3.72 -14.84 26.69
CA PHE A 40 -4.79 -14.69 25.71
C PHE A 40 -4.34 -13.82 24.53
N HIS A 41 -3.79 -12.63 24.80
CA HIS A 41 -3.28 -11.73 23.76
C HIS A 41 -2.12 -12.35 22.96
N ASN A 42 -1.26 -13.13 23.61
CA ASN A 42 -0.20 -13.88 22.93
C ASN A 42 -0.74 -14.96 22.00
N GLY A 43 -1.81 -15.67 22.41
CA GLY A 43 -2.55 -16.59 21.57
C GLY A 43 -3.13 -15.91 20.33
N VAL A 44 -3.75 -14.74 20.51
CA VAL A 44 -4.26 -13.93 19.40
C VAL A 44 -3.12 -13.53 18.46
N ALA A 45 -2.02 -12.97 19.00
CA ALA A 45 -0.87 -12.53 18.21
C ALA A 45 -0.23 -13.69 17.42
N ALA A 46 -0.12 -14.88 18.01
CA ALA A 46 0.39 -16.07 17.33
C ALA A 46 -0.52 -16.51 16.18
N GLY A 47 -1.85 -16.44 16.37
CA GLY A 47 -2.83 -16.74 15.33
C GLY A 47 -2.83 -15.73 14.19
N LEU A 48 -2.75 -14.43 14.50
CA LEU A 48 -2.71 -13.34 13.51
C LEU A 48 -1.40 -13.32 12.71
N ARG A 49 -0.31 -13.90 13.23
CA ARG A 49 0.96 -14.07 12.49
C ARG A 49 0.83 -15.05 11.31
N LEU A 50 -0.19 -15.90 11.29
CA LEU A 50 -0.38 -16.84 10.19
C LEU A 50 -0.64 -16.04 8.92
N ALA A 51 0.19 -16.27 7.90
CA ALA A 51 -0.03 -15.69 6.59
C ALA A 51 -1.43 -16.07 6.10
N PRO A 52 -2.14 -15.16 5.41
CA PRO A 52 -3.40 -15.51 4.77
C PRO A 52 -3.18 -16.73 3.90
N PHE A 53 -3.89 -17.82 4.19
CA PHE A 53 -3.67 -19.07 3.51
C PHE A 53 -4.08 -18.93 2.03
N GLN A 54 -3.23 -19.40 1.11
CA GLN A 54 -3.58 -19.47 -0.31
C GLN A 54 -4.74 -20.47 -0.57
N GLU A 55 -4.99 -21.38 0.37
CA GLU A 55 -6.08 -22.35 0.39
C GLU A 55 -6.91 -22.20 1.67
N LYS A 56 -8.14 -22.74 1.70
CA LYS A 56 -8.96 -22.70 2.92
C LYS A 56 -8.32 -23.49 4.05
N MET A 57 -8.34 -22.92 5.25
CA MET A 57 -7.87 -23.59 6.46
C MET A 57 -8.63 -24.89 6.71
N LEU A 58 -7.90 -25.98 6.99
CA LEU A 58 -8.49 -27.29 7.21
C LEU A 58 -9.13 -27.40 8.61
N ARG A 59 -10.38 -27.86 8.66
CA ARG A 59 -11.11 -28.17 9.91
C ARG A 59 -10.29 -29.09 10.85
N THR A 60 -9.66 -30.11 10.28
CA THR A 60 -8.83 -31.07 11.04
C THR A 60 -7.60 -30.43 11.66
N TRP A 61 -7.04 -29.38 11.06
CA TRP A 61 -5.89 -28.68 11.62
C TRP A 61 -6.29 -27.80 12.82
N ILE A 62 -7.46 -27.17 12.80
CA ILE A 62 -7.99 -26.46 13.98
C ILE A 62 -8.19 -27.44 15.14
N GLN A 63 -8.78 -28.61 14.87
CA GLN A 63 -8.97 -29.66 15.88
C GLN A 63 -7.63 -30.21 16.40
N TYR A 64 -6.64 -30.36 15.53
CA TYR A 64 -5.30 -30.86 15.91
C TYR A 64 -4.56 -29.91 16.87
N ASN A 65 -4.79 -28.60 16.77
CA ASN A 65 -4.18 -27.61 17.66
C ASN A 65 -4.95 -27.42 18.98
N ARG A 66 -6.07 -28.10 19.18
CA ARG A 66 -6.81 -28.05 20.45
C ARG A 66 -5.96 -28.68 21.56
N PRO A 67 -5.69 -27.95 22.66
CA PRO A 67 -4.95 -28.51 23.79
C PRO A 67 -5.81 -29.55 24.54
N SER A 68 -5.14 -30.46 25.25
CA SER A 68 -5.80 -31.44 26.12
C SER A 68 -6.57 -30.75 27.26
N GLU A 69 -5.96 -29.73 27.87
CA GLU A 69 -6.56 -28.87 28.88
C GLU A 69 -6.83 -27.47 28.31
N PRO A 70 -8.01 -26.87 28.58
CA PRO A 70 -8.32 -25.54 28.10
C PRO A 70 -7.39 -24.51 28.74
N ASN A 71 -6.93 -23.54 27.94
CA ASN A 71 -6.01 -22.51 28.40
C ASN A 71 -6.27 -21.17 27.67
N PHE A 72 -5.70 -20.09 28.20
CA PHE A 72 -5.87 -18.73 27.68
C PHE A 72 -5.26 -18.56 26.29
N THR A 73 -4.11 -19.18 26.03
CA THR A 73 -3.44 -19.11 24.72
C THR A 73 -4.30 -19.68 23.58
N HIS A 74 -4.93 -20.83 23.79
CA HIS A 74 -5.83 -21.42 22.79
C HIS A 74 -7.13 -20.61 22.62
N ALA A 75 -7.66 -20.05 23.71
CA ALA A 75 -8.80 -19.15 23.63
C ALA A 75 -8.52 -17.93 22.74
N GLY A 76 -7.34 -17.31 22.89
CA GLY A 76 -6.89 -16.23 22.02
C GLY A 76 -6.69 -16.67 20.57
N LEU A 77 -6.18 -17.88 20.36
CA LEU A 77 -6.02 -18.46 19.03
C LEU A 77 -7.37 -18.59 18.29
N LEU A 78 -8.43 -19.02 18.99
CA LEU A 78 -9.78 -19.12 18.42
C LEU A 78 -10.29 -17.75 17.95
N LEU A 79 -10.10 -16.69 18.76
CA LEU A 79 -10.46 -15.34 18.35
C LEU A 79 -9.68 -14.91 17.09
N ALA A 80 -8.37 -15.17 17.03
CA ALA A 80 -7.56 -14.83 15.85
C ALA A 80 -8.01 -15.56 14.58
N PHE A 81 -8.35 -16.86 14.67
CA PHE A 81 -8.94 -17.59 13.54
C PHE A 81 -10.28 -16.99 13.13
N GLY A 82 -11.06 -16.51 14.10
CA GLY A 82 -12.31 -15.81 13.86
C GLY A 82 -12.13 -14.55 13.03
N LEU A 83 -11.17 -13.71 13.44
CA LEU A 83 -10.82 -12.44 12.80
C LEU A 83 -10.27 -12.62 11.37
N HIS A 84 -9.58 -13.74 11.09
CA HIS A 84 -9.17 -14.14 9.74
C HIS A 84 -10.29 -14.85 8.93
N GLU A 85 -11.50 -14.94 9.46
CA GLU A 85 -12.64 -15.67 8.86
C GLU A 85 -12.44 -17.19 8.68
N HIS A 86 -11.46 -17.76 9.38
CA HIS A 86 -11.12 -19.17 9.24
C HIS A 86 -12.03 -20.11 10.03
N LEU A 87 -12.84 -19.62 10.97
CA LEU A 87 -13.72 -20.51 11.76
C LEU A 87 -14.97 -20.97 11.01
N ARG A 88 -15.23 -20.48 9.79
CA ARG A 88 -16.35 -20.93 8.93
C ARG A 88 -16.33 -22.43 8.61
N VAL A 89 -15.17 -23.08 8.73
CA VAL A 89 -15.03 -24.53 8.47
C VAL A 89 -15.43 -25.41 9.66
N LEU A 90 -15.65 -24.82 10.85
CA LEU A 90 -16.12 -25.56 12.02
C LEU A 90 -17.61 -25.88 11.90
N THR A 91 -17.96 -27.10 12.29
CA THR A 91 -19.36 -27.48 12.41
C THR A 91 -19.89 -27.08 13.79
N MET A 92 -21.21 -26.96 13.95
CA MET A 92 -21.80 -26.71 15.27
C MET A 92 -21.43 -27.79 16.29
N THR A 93 -21.25 -29.04 15.86
CA THR A 93 -20.77 -30.12 16.75
C THR A 93 -19.38 -29.85 17.31
N ASP A 94 -18.50 -29.17 16.54
CA ASP A 94 -17.19 -28.77 17.04
C ASP A 94 -17.29 -27.63 18.03
N ALA A 95 -18.16 -26.65 17.75
CA ALA A 95 -18.43 -25.55 18.67
C ALA A 95 -18.94 -26.09 20.03
N TYR A 96 -19.90 -27.02 20.02
CA TYR A 96 -20.40 -27.64 21.25
C TYR A 96 -19.32 -28.38 22.05
N ARG A 97 -18.34 -29.02 21.38
CA ARG A 97 -17.21 -29.67 22.07
C ARG A 97 -16.27 -28.70 22.78
N TYR A 98 -16.21 -27.44 22.33
CA TYR A 98 -15.48 -26.40 23.02
C TYR A 98 -16.30 -25.85 24.20
N LEU A 99 -17.60 -25.62 23.98
CA LEU A 99 -18.52 -25.16 25.04
C LEU A 99 -18.60 -26.16 26.21
N SER A 100 -18.52 -27.47 25.93
CA SER A 100 -18.56 -28.52 26.96
C SER A 100 -17.32 -28.60 27.86
N GLN A 101 -16.28 -27.79 27.62
CA GLN A 101 -15.09 -27.75 28.48
C GLN A 101 -15.26 -26.85 29.70
N GLU A 102 -16.36 -26.10 29.80
CA GLU A 102 -16.69 -25.22 30.94
C GLU A 102 -15.57 -24.22 31.30
N HIS A 103 -14.78 -23.80 30.30
CA HIS A 103 -13.74 -22.78 30.47
C HIS A 103 -14.18 -21.46 29.81
N ASP A 104 -14.57 -20.49 30.64
CA ASP A 104 -15.21 -19.24 30.24
C ASP A 104 -14.47 -18.49 29.14
N ILE A 105 -13.15 -18.43 29.23
CA ILE A 105 -12.34 -17.64 28.31
C ILE A 105 -12.22 -18.34 26.94
N THR A 106 -12.21 -19.68 26.90
CA THR A 106 -12.28 -20.44 25.64
C THR A 106 -13.64 -20.27 24.98
N THR A 107 -14.71 -20.30 25.76
CA THR A 107 -16.08 -19.99 25.31
C THR A 107 -16.13 -18.57 24.73
N LEU A 108 -15.60 -17.58 25.45
CA LEU A 108 -15.51 -16.18 25.01
C LEU A 108 -14.79 -16.03 23.67
N GLY A 109 -13.58 -16.62 23.54
CA GLY A 109 -12.80 -16.58 22.32
C GLY A 109 -13.50 -17.27 21.14
N LEU A 110 -14.22 -18.36 21.40
CA LEU A 110 -15.02 -19.07 20.41
C LEU A 110 -16.24 -18.25 19.96
N LEU A 111 -17.01 -17.67 20.88
CA LEU A 111 -18.22 -16.90 20.56
C LEU A 111 -17.88 -15.69 19.68
N LEU A 112 -16.88 -14.91 20.09
CA LEU A 112 -16.41 -13.77 19.30
C LEU A 112 -15.78 -14.22 17.98
N GLY A 113 -15.02 -15.31 17.99
CA GLY A 113 -14.39 -15.83 16.79
C GLY A 113 -15.41 -16.30 15.74
N LEU A 114 -16.44 -17.05 16.16
CA LEU A 114 -17.51 -17.49 15.27
C LEU A 114 -18.34 -16.31 14.76
N ALA A 115 -18.66 -15.34 15.63
CA ALA A 115 -19.38 -14.14 15.24
C ALA A 115 -18.62 -13.29 14.22
N THR A 116 -17.32 -13.06 14.43
CA THR A 116 -16.45 -12.32 13.49
C THR A 116 -16.27 -13.05 12.17
N SER A 117 -16.13 -14.38 12.17
CA SER A 117 -16.10 -15.17 10.94
C SER A 117 -17.41 -15.11 10.15
N HIS A 118 -18.56 -15.01 10.81
CA HIS A 118 -19.88 -14.94 10.19
C HIS A 118 -20.47 -13.52 10.20
N ARG A 119 -19.62 -12.50 10.26
CA ARG A 119 -20.01 -11.10 10.38
C ARG A 119 -20.99 -10.69 9.28
N GLY A 120 -22.08 -10.02 9.66
CA GLY A 120 -23.14 -9.56 8.76
C GLY A 120 -24.01 -10.67 8.10
N THR A 121 -23.84 -11.95 8.46
CA THR A 121 -24.57 -13.06 7.80
C THR A 121 -25.88 -13.46 8.47
N MET A 122 -26.14 -13.00 9.71
CA MET A 122 -27.32 -13.39 10.50
C MET A 122 -27.49 -14.92 10.67
N HIS A 123 -26.39 -15.69 10.71
CA HIS A 123 -26.42 -17.15 10.73
C HIS A 123 -27.23 -17.70 11.95
N PRO A 124 -28.32 -18.47 11.74
CA PRO A 124 -29.30 -18.76 12.79
C PRO A 124 -28.75 -19.63 13.93
N ALA A 125 -27.90 -20.62 13.63
CA ALA A 125 -27.33 -21.49 14.66
C ALA A 125 -26.37 -20.74 15.61
N ILE A 126 -25.56 -19.83 15.06
CA ILE A 126 -24.62 -19.00 15.82
C ILE A 126 -25.40 -17.96 16.62
N SER A 127 -26.42 -17.35 16.01
CA SER A 127 -27.35 -16.44 16.69
C SER A 127 -27.99 -17.10 17.91
N LYS A 128 -28.55 -18.31 17.76
CA LYS A 128 -29.14 -19.06 18.88
C LYS A 128 -28.13 -19.37 19.99
N MET A 129 -26.90 -19.71 19.62
CA MET A 129 -25.81 -19.95 20.57
C MET A 129 -25.43 -18.68 21.33
N LEU A 130 -25.32 -17.53 20.67
CA LEU A 130 -25.01 -16.26 21.32
C LEU A 130 -26.13 -15.81 22.26
N TYR A 131 -27.40 -15.88 21.83
CA TYR A 131 -28.54 -15.51 22.65
C TYR A 131 -28.72 -16.37 23.90
N PHE A 132 -28.21 -17.60 23.91
CA PHE A 132 -28.19 -18.44 25.11
C PHE A 132 -27.36 -17.80 26.24
N HIS A 133 -26.31 -17.05 25.89
CA HIS A 133 -25.44 -16.36 26.84
C HIS A 133 -25.92 -14.93 27.18
N VAL A 134 -27.09 -14.51 26.71
CA VAL A 134 -27.67 -13.18 27.00
C VAL A 134 -28.82 -13.32 28.01
N PRO A 135 -28.73 -12.72 29.20
CA PRO A 135 -29.70 -12.96 30.27
C PRO A 135 -31.15 -12.54 29.98
N SER A 136 -31.42 -11.51 29.17
CA SER A 136 -32.81 -11.16 28.81
C SER A 136 -33.58 -12.25 28.06
N ARG A 137 -32.91 -13.32 27.62
CA ARG A 137 -33.52 -14.45 26.91
C ARG A 137 -33.76 -15.65 27.80
N HIS A 138 -33.32 -15.62 29.05
CA HIS A 138 -33.58 -16.71 30.00
C HIS A 138 -35.05 -16.66 30.44
N PRO A 139 -35.78 -17.79 30.41
CA PRO A 139 -37.11 -17.86 31.00
C PRO A 139 -37.06 -17.47 32.48
N SER A 140 -38.06 -16.72 32.96
CA SER A 140 -38.19 -16.38 34.39
C SER A 140 -38.32 -17.61 35.31
N SER A 141 -38.52 -18.81 34.73
CA SER A 141 -38.63 -20.09 35.42
C SER A 141 -37.31 -20.87 35.56
N THR A 142 -36.17 -20.36 35.06
CA THR A 142 -34.84 -21.00 35.23
C THR A 142 -33.97 -20.14 36.15
N PRO A 143 -33.93 -20.41 37.47
CA PRO A 143 -33.29 -19.52 38.44
C PRO A 143 -31.78 -19.76 38.67
N GLU A 144 -31.07 -20.57 37.86
CA GLU A 144 -29.76 -21.12 38.26
C GLU A 144 -28.60 -20.98 37.24
N LEU A 145 -28.78 -20.28 36.10
CA LEU A 145 -27.67 -20.12 35.12
C LEU A 145 -26.90 -18.80 35.35
N GLU A 146 -26.02 -18.76 36.34
CA GLU A 146 -25.09 -17.65 36.56
C GLU A 146 -23.92 -17.73 35.56
N LEU A 147 -23.96 -16.89 34.51
CA LEU A 147 -22.87 -16.77 33.54
C LEU A 147 -21.99 -15.55 33.85
N PRO A 148 -20.65 -15.63 33.72
CA PRO A 148 -19.77 -14.48 33.96
C PRO A 148 -20.07 -13.28 33.03
N THR A 149 -20.02 -12.06 33.57
CA THR A 149 -20.31 -10.81 32.83
C THR A 149 -19.42 -10.62 31.59
N LEU A 150 -18.15 -11.05 31.65
CA LEU A 150 -17.23 -11.01 30.50
C LEU A 150 -17.73 -11.88 29.34
N LEU A 151 -18.27 -13.06 29.64
CA LEU A 151 -18.84 -13.96 28.64
C LEU A 151 -20.12 -13.38 28.03
N GLN A 152 -20.98 -12.81 28.88
CA GLN A 152 -22.19 -12.12 28.42
C GLN A 152 -21.84 -10.93 27.50
N SER A 153 -20.83 -10.12 27.87
CA SER A 153 -20.34 -8.98 27.07
C SER A 153 -19.85 -9.43 25.69
N ALA A 154 -19.11 -10.53 25.64
CA ALA A 154 -18.62 -11.13 24.41
C ALA A 154 -19.77 -11.67 23.53
N ALA A 155 -20.78 -12.29 24.13
CA ALA A 155 -21.96 -12.77 23.42
C ALA A 155 -22.77 -11.62 22.80
N VAL A 156 -22.98 -10.54 23.56
CA VAL A 156 -23.67 -9.33 23.11
C VAL A 156 -22.93 -8.67 21.95
N MET A 157 -21.62 -8.47 22.07
CA MET A 157 -20.79 -7.98 20.97
C MET A 157 -20.85 -8.91 19.75
N GLY A 158 -20.81 -10.22 19.97
CA GLY A 158 -20.95 -11.22 18.91
C GLY A 158 -22.27 -11.11 18.15
N ILE A 159 -23.38 -10.81 18.84
CA ILE A 159 -24.68 -10.53 18.20
C ILE A 159 -24.57 -9.28 17.32
N GLY A 160 -23.96 -8.21 17.83
CA GLY A 160 -23.71 -6.99 17.06
C GLY A 160 -22.98 -7.25 15.75
N LEU A 161 -21.87 -7.99 15.81
CA LEU A 161 -21.06 -8.36 14.65
C LEU A 161 -21.82 -9.28 13.68
N LEU A 162 -22.55 -10.28 14.19
CA LEU A 162 -23.31 -11.22 13.36
C LEU A 162 -24.44 -10.52 12.56
N TYR A 163 -25.05 -9.50 13.17
CA TYR A 163 -26.16 -8.71 12.60
C TYR A 163 -25.69 -7.36 12.03
N GLU A 164 -24.39 -7.18 11.80
CA GLU A 164 -23.82 -5.91 11.32
C GLU A 164 -24.56 -5.38 10.08
N GLY A 165 -25.00 -4.12 10.14
CA GLY A 165 -25.69 -3.42 9.05
C GLY A 165 -27.09 -3.93 8.69
N SER A 166 -27.63 -4.93 9.40
CA SER A 166 -28.93 -5.54 9.11
C SER A 166 -30.14 -4.70 9.55
N ALA A 167 -29.95 -3.79 10.53
CA ALA A 167 -31.03 -3.05 11.20
C ALA A 167 -32.18 -3.95 11.69
N HIS A 168 -31.86 -5.15 12.21
CA HIS A 168 -32.89 -6.07 12.68
C HIS A 168 -33.59 -5.54 13.95
N ALA A 169 -34.85 -5.10 13.80
CA ALA A 169 -35.64 -4.46 14.86
C ALA A 169 -35.70 -5.22 16.20
N LEU A 170 -35.93 -6.54 16.17
CA LEU A 170 -36.00 -7.34 17.41
C LEU A 170 -34.65 -7.33 18.15
N THR A 171 -33.56 -7.56 17.41
CA THR A 171 -32.20 -7.52 17.95
C THR A 171 -31.89 -6.14 18.53
N MET A 172 -32.22 -5.06 17.82
CA MET A 172 -32.02 -3.70 18.31
C MET A 172 -32.79 -3.43 19.61
N LYS A 173 -34.05 -3.87 19.70
CA LYS A 173 -34.88 -3.72 20.90
C LYS A 173 -34.30 -4.47 22.10
N ILE A 174 -33.78 -5.69 21.88
CA ILE A 174 -33.13 -6.47 22.93
C ILE A 174 -31.86 -5.75 23.41
N LEU A 175 -30.98 -5.35 22.49
CA LEU A 175 -29.72 -4.67 22.83
C LEU A 175 -29.94 -3.33 23.54
N LEU A 176 -30.95 -2.57 23.14
CA LEU A 176 -31.36 -1.35 23.85
C LEU A 176 -31.79 -1.63 25.29
N GLY A 177 -32.50 -2.75 25.53
CA GLY A 177 -32.83 -3.21 26.88
C GLY A 177 -31.62 -3.62 27.70
N GLU A 178 -30.61 -4.24 27.08
CA GLU A 178 -29.37 -4.66 27.73
C GLU A 178 -28.50 -3.48 28.20
N ILE A 179 -28.50 -2.35 27.48
CA ILE A 179 -27.77 -1.14 27.91
C ILE A 179 -28.25 -0.68 29.28
N GLY A 180 -29.56 -0.64 29.51
CA GLY A 180 -30.17 -0.18 30.76
C GLY A 180 -30.52 -1.29 31.75
N ARG A 181 -29.91 -2.47 31.66
CA ARG A 181 -30.21 -3.62 32.53
C ARG A 181 -29.93 -3.29 34.01
N ARG A 182 -30.86 -3.66 34.90
CA ARG A 182 -30.74 -3.52 36.37
C ARG A 182 -29.84 -4.62 36.96
N SER A 183 -29.14 -4.34 38.06
CA SER A 183 -28.24 -5.32 38.71
C SER A 183 -29.06 -6.49 39.25
N GLY A 184 -28.97 -7.65 38.60
CA GLY A 184 -29.66 -8.89 39.01
C GLY A 184 -28.75 -9.85 39.77
N GLY A 185 -27.82 -9.34 40.59
CA GLY A 185 -26.79 -10.14 41.26
C GLY A 185 -25.45 -10.29 40.51
N ASP A 186 -25.33 -9.72 39.31
CA ASP A 186 -24.08 -9.73 38.53
C ASP A 186 -22.93 -9.01 39.25
N ASN A 187 -21.67 -9.33 38.88
CA ASN A 187 -20.50 -8.57 39.32
C ASN A 187 -20.66 -7.09 38.99
N VAL A 188 -21.03 -6.30 40.00
CA VAL A 188 -21.27 -4.85 39.97
C VAL A 188 -20.17 -4.08 39.23
N LEU A 189 -18.93 -4.54 39.38
CA LEU A 189 -17.75 -3.88 38.83
C LEU A 189 -17.73 -3.90 37.29
N GLU A 190 -18.18 -4.98 36.64
CA GLU A 190 -18.04 -5.17 35.18
C GLU A 190 -19.25 -4.67 34.37
N ARG A 191 -20.22 -4.02 35.03
CA ARG A 191 -21.48 -3.57 34.44
C ARG A 191 -21.29 -2.48 33.37
N GLU A 192 -20.32 -1.58 33.58
CA GLU A 192 -19.98 -0.52 32.62
C GLU A 192 -19.48 -1.14 31.30
N GLY A 193 -18.54 -2.10 31.38
CA GLY A 193 -18.03 -2.81 30.21
C GLY A 193 -19.11 -3.58 29.44
N TYR A 194 -20.08 -4.17 30.15
CA TYR A 194 -21.23 -4.82 29.53
C TYR A 194 -22.14 -3.82 28.79
N ALA A 195 -22.47 -2.69 29.42
CA ALA A 195 -23.29 -1.64 28.79
C ALA A 195 -22.60 -1.04 27.56
N VAL A 196 -21.28 -0.84 27.61
CA VAL A 196 -20.46 -0.44 26.46
C VAL A 196 -20.50 -1.49 25.36
N ALA A 197 -20.41 -2.78 25.69
CA ALA A 197 -20.53 -3.88 24.72
C ALA A 197 -21.92 -3.91 24.06
N ALA A 198 -22.99 -3.72 24.83
CA ALA A 198 -24.36 -3.64 24.34
C ALA A 198 -24.61 -2.44 23.43
N GLY A 199 -24.12 -1.27 23.81
CA GLY A 199 -24.17 -0.06 22.98
C GLY A 199 -23.38 -0.20 21.68
N SER A 200 -22.17 -0.75 21.75
CA SER A 200 -21.33 -1.03 20.58
C SER A 200 -22.01 -2.05 19.66
N ALA A 201 -22.57 -3.12 20.21
CA ALA A 201 -23.30 -4.14 19.46
C ALA A 201 -24.52 -3.55 18.75
N LEU A 202 -25.31 -2.72 19.45
CA LEU A 202 -26.44 -2.01 18.87
C LEU A 202 -25.98 -1.10 17.72
N GLY A 203 -24.87 -0.40 17.92
CA GLY A 203 -24.21 0.40 16.91
C GLY A 203 -23.84 -0.40 15.65
N PHE A 204 -23.27 -1.60 15.81
CA PHE A 204 -22.97 -2.48 14.67
C PHE A 204 -24.23 -2.94 13.93
N VAL A 205 -25.31 -3.31 14.64
CA VAL A 205 -26.55 -3.78 13.98
C VAL A 205 -27.14 -2.71 13.06
N ALA A 206 -27.12 -1.46 13.47
CA ALA A 206 -27.66 -0.31 12.74
C ALA A 206 -26.56 0.59 12.13
N LEU A 207 -25.39 0.03 11.86
CA LEU A 207 -24.19 0.76 11.46
C LEU A 207 -24.41 1.66 10.22
N GLY A 208 -24.22 2.96 10.39
CA GLY A 208 -24.30 3.96 9.32
C GLY A 208 -25.67 4.04 8.63
N ARG A 209 -26.74 3.54 9.26
CA ARG A 209 -28.11 3.59 8.72
C ARG A 209 -28.82 4.91 9.03
N GLY A 210 -28.34 5.67 10.01
CA GLY A 210 -28.96 6.94 10.41
C GLY A 210 -30.42 6.77 10.83
N SER A 211 -31.28 7.70 10.41
CA SER A 211 -32.72 7.68 10.70
C SER A 211 -33.44 6.46 10.10
N ASP A 212 -32.93 5.90 9.00
CA ASP A 212 -33.53 4.74 8.34
C ASP A 212 -33.45 3.47 9.20
N ALA A 213 -32.57 3.45 10.20
CA ALA A 213 -32.44 2.35 11.14
C ALA A 213 -33.71 2.10 11.98
N PHE A 214 -34.50 3.15 12.22
CA PHE A 214 -35.49 3.15 13.30
C PHE A 214 -36.92 2.85 12.85
N GLY A 215 -37.26 2.92 11.55
CA GLY A 215 -38.61 2.63 11.06
C GLY A 215 -39.71 3.29 11.92
N PHE A 216 -40.62 2.50 12.49
CA PHE A 216 -41.71 2.93 13.39
C PHE A 216 -41.33 2.94 14.90
N MET A 217 -40.05 2.95 15.25
CA MET A 217 -39.61 2.91 16.65
C MET A 217 -39.45 4.32 17.26
N ASP A 218 -40.55 5.07 17.32
CA ASP A 218 -40.57 6.50 17.69
C ASP A 218 -39.88 6.79 19.05
N THR A 219 -39.91 5.87 20.00
CA THR A 219 -39.33 6.06 21.36
C THR A 219 -37.89 5.56 21.50
N PHE A 220 -37.25 5.05 20.43
CA PHE A 220 -35.95 4.39 20.53
C PHE A 220 -34.82 5.41 20.81
N LEU A 221 -34.81 6.51 20.06
CA LEU A 221 -33.83 7.58 20.22
C LEU A 221 -33.99 8.26 21.58
N ASP A 222 -35.22 8.52 22.00
CA ASP A 222 -35.49 9.15 23.30
C ASP A 222 -34.94 8.33 24.45
N ARG A 223 -35.06 6.99 24.39
CA ARG A 223 -34.48 6.10 25.40
C ARG A 223 -32.95 6.09 25.40
N LEU A 224 -32.30 6.22 24.24
CA LEU A 224 -30.84 6.38 24.18
C LEU A 224 -30.40 7.71 24.79
N PHE A 225 -31.11 8.80 24.54
CA PHE A 225 -30.82 10.09 25.18
C PHE A 225 -31.13 10.10 26.68
N GLU A 226 -32.15 9.37 27.12
CA GLU A 226 -32.43 9.10 28.54
C GLU A 226 -31.23 8.38 29.20
N TYR A 227 -30.64 7.38 28.53
CA TYR A 227 -29.42 6.70 28.99
C TYR A 227 -28.18 7.58 29.04
N ILE A 228 -28.14 8.69 28.30
CA ILE A 228 -27.05 9.68 28.32
C ILE A 228 -27.26 10.73 29.43
N GLY A 229 -28.47 10.84 29.97
CA GLY A 229 -28.85 11.81 30.99
C GLY A 229 -29.34 13.15 30.42
N SER A 230 -29.84 13.20 29.18
CA SER A 230 -30.42 14.42 28.61
C SER A 230 -31.69 14.85 29.35
N LYS A 231 -31.69 16.08 29.89
CA LYS A 231 -32.74 16.63 30.77
C LYS A 231 -34.08 16.94 30.07
N GLU A 232 -34.13 16.91 28.73
CA GLU A 232 -35.31 17.35 27.96
C GLU A 232 -36.55 16.45 28.07
N VAL A 233 -36.42 15.23 28.61
CA VAL A 233 -37.55 14.27 28.73
C VAL A 233 -38.08 14.16 30.18
N TYR A 234 -37.92 15.21 31.00
CA TYR A 234 -38.53 15.24 32.34
C TYR A 234 -40.00 15.68 32.36
N HIS A 235 -40.59 15.95 31.20
CA HIS A 235 -42.03 16.23 31.11
C HIS A 235 -42.71 15.27 30.12
N GLU A 236 -43.63 14.49 30.70
CA GLU A 236 -44.64 13.63 30.10
C GLU A 236 -44.31 12.13 29.92
N LYS A 237 -45.06 11.33 30.69
CA LYS A 237 -45.36 9.90 30.57
C LYS A 237 -44.45 8.92 31.32
N PHE A 238 -44.60 8.94 32.65
CA PHE A 238 -44.73 7.70 33.42
C PHE A 238 -45.95 6.90 32.93
N LEU A 239 -45.81 6.21 31.79
CA LEU A 239 -46.76 5.21 31.32
C LEU A 239 -45.95 3.99 30.87
N ASN A 240 -45.61 3.16 31.86
CA ASN A 240 -45.49 1.69 31.82
C ASN A 240 -44.58 1.16 32.95
N ALA A 241 -44.80 1.66 34.17
CA ALA A 241 -44.34 1.00 35.40
C ALA A 241 -45.45 0.11 35.97
N THR A 242 -46.01 -0.79 35.15
CA THR A 242 -47.03 -1.77 35.57
C THR A 242 -46.61 -3.23 35.34
N ILE A 243 -45.32 -3.50 35.14
CA ILE A 243 -44.77 -4.86 35.24
C ILE A 243 -43.48 -4.81 36.05
N ALA A 244 -43.62 -4.80 37.38
CA ALA A 244 -42.68 -5.31 38.38
C ALA A 244 -43.13 -4.79 39.77
N ALA A 245 -44.34 -5.15 40.18
CA ALA A 245 -44.78 -4.99 41.56
C ALA A 245 -44.51 -6.27 42.39
N ASP A 246 -43.64 -7.15 41.92
CA ASP A 246 -43.40 -8.46 42.54
C ASP A 246 -41.93 -8.89 42.51
N ASP A 247 -41.02 -7.97 42.85
CA ASP A 247 -39.60 -8.27 43.14
C ASP A 247 -39.15 -7.51 44.41
N GLN A 248 -39.98 -7.52 45.46
CA GLN A 248 -39.59 -7.11 46.81
C GLN A 248 -39.01 -8.27 47.65
N SER A 249 -38.58 -9.36 47.02
CA SER A 249 -37.90 -10.47 47.71
C SER A 249 -36.52 -10.71 47.12
N GLY A 250 -35.50 -10.11 47.72
CA GLY A 250 -34.09 -10.42 47.41
C GLY A 250 -33.17 -9.21 47.30
N ASN A 251 -33.33 -8.19 48.16
CA ASN A 251 -32.40 -7.06 48.18
C ASN A 251 -31.08 -7.46 48.88
N THR A 252 -30.29 -8.29 48.21
CA THR A 252 -28.91 -8.65 48.59
C THR A 252 -27.95 -8.30 47.45
N GLY A 253 -27.96 -7.03 47.02
CA GLY A 253 -27.01 -6.49 46.06
C GLY A 253 -26.02 -5.52 46.74
N GLN A 254 -24.76 -5.53 46.33
CA GLN A 254 -23.72 -4.59 46.80
C GLN A 254 -23.97 -3.12 46.36
N MET A 255 -24.97 -2.86 45.52
CA MET A 255 -25.39 -1.52 45.09
C MET A 255 -26.87 -1.28 45.39
N MET A 256 -27.19 -0.10 45.92
CA MET A 256 -28.55 0.42 46.01
C MET A 256 -28.89 1.12 44.68
N ASP A 257 -29.36 0.38 43.68
CA ASP A 257 -29.88 1.00 42.45
C ASP A 257 -31.13 1.84 42.84
N GLY A 258 -31.03 3.17 42.73
CA GLY A 258 -32.17 4.08 42.93
C GLY A 258 -33.25 3.90 41.85
N SER A 259 -34.39 4.59 41.99
CA SER A 259 -35.46 4.55 40.97
C SER A 259 -35.05 5.18 39.62
N GLN A 260 -33.93 5.90 39.59
CA GLN A 260 -33.39 6.58 38.41
C GLN A 260 -32.32 5.74 37.69
N ILE A 261 -32.20 5.94 36.38
CA ILE A 261 -31.19 5.30 35.53
C ILE A 261 -29.79 5.75 35.97
N ASN A 262 -28.88 4.78 36.11
CA ASN A 262 -27.48 5.05 36.42
C ASN A 262 -26.71 5.47 35.16
N VAL A 263 -26.66 6.79 34.93
CA VAL A 263 -25.99 7.42 33.77
C VAL A 263 -24.51 7.03 33.68
N ASP A 264 -23.83 6.82 34.82
CA ASP A 264 -22.41 6.43 34.83
C ASP A 264 -22.13 5.08 34.16
N VAL A 265 -23.15 4.21 34.10
CA VAL A 265 -23.06 2.89 33.44
C VAL A 265 -23.58 2.96 32.01
N THR A 266 -24.72 3.64 31.81
CA THR A 266 -25.45 3.58 30.52
C THR A 266 -24.97 4.59 29.48
N ALA A 267 -24.44 5.74 29.90
CA ALA A 267 -24.03 6.82 29.00
C ALA A 267 -22.96 6.41 27.98
N PRO A 268 -21.83 5.77 28.35
CA PRO A 268 -20.78 5.47 27.37
C PRO A 268 -21.26 4.49 26.29
N GLY A 269 -22.08 3.50 26.64
CA GLY A 269 -22.72 2.59 25.68
C GLY A 269 -23.69 3.31 24.75
N ALA A 270 -24.55 4.18 25.29
CA ALA A 270 -25.51 4.94 24.48
C ALA A 270 -24.83 5.95 23.54
N ILE A 271 -23.77 6.63 23.98
CA ILE A 271 -22.98 7.57 23.14
C ILE A 271 -22.34 6.82 21.96
N ILE A 272 -21.71 5.66 22.22
CA ILE A 272 -21.11 4.84 21.15
C ILE A 272 -22.19 4.33 20.20
N ALA A 273 -23.34 3.87 20.72
CA ALA A 273 -24.45 3.42 19.88
C ALA A 273 -24.89 4.53 18.91
N LEU A 274 -25.13 5.75 19.42
CA LEU A 274 -25.49 6.89 18.56
C LEU A 274 -24.40 7.22 17.54
N ALA A 275 -23.13 7.22 17.95
CA ALA A 275 -22.00 7.48 17.06
C ALA A 275 -21.96 6.50 15.88
N LEU A 276 -22.22 5.21 16.13
CA LEU A 276 -22.17 4.16 15.12
C LEU A 276 -23.44 4.11 14.26
N ILE A 277 -24.63 4.36 14.83
CA ILE A 277 -25.88 4.39 14.07
C ILE A 277 -25.88 5.54 13.07
N PHE A 278 -25.48 6.73 13.51
CA PHE A 278 -25.41 7.95 12.69
C PHE A 278 -24.02 8.21 12.09
N LEU A 279 -23.19 7.17 11.99
CA LEU A 279 -21.83 7.26 11.46
C LEU A 279 -21.85 7.82 10.02
N LYS A 280 -21.19 8.97 9.80
CA LYS A 280 -21.15 9.70 8.53
C LYS A 280 -22.54 10.07 7.97
N ALA A 281 -23.56 10.17 8.81
CA ALA A 281 -24.91 10.54 8.40
C ALA A 281 -25.08 12.06 8.23
N GLU A 282 -24.15 12.88 8.72
CA GLU A 282 -24.18 14.35 8.67
C GLU A 282 -25.45 14.96 9.31
N SER A 283 -26.02 14.27 10.30
CA SER A 283 -27.21 14.73 11.02
C SER A 283 -26.84 15.78 12.07
N GLU A 284 -27.15 17.05 11.79
CA GLU A 284 -26.93 18.16 12.73
C GLU A 284 -27.81 18.07 13.98
N GLU A 285 -29.04 17.57 13.85
CA GLU A 285 -30.00 17.46 14.96
C GLU A 285 -29.48 16.53 16.07
N ILE A 286 -29.01 15.34 15.69
CA ILE A 286 -28.46 14.36 16.65
C ILE A 286 -27.12 14.86 17.21
N ALA A 287 -26.29 15.46 16.35
CA ALA A 287 -25.02 16.04 16.77
C ALA A 287 -25.20 17.20 17.76
N ALA A 288 -26.26 18.00 17.63
CA ALA A 288 -26.62 19.07 18.56
C ALA A 288 -27.15 18.54 19.90
N ARG A 289 -27.95 17.46 19.89
CA ARG A 289 -28.43 16.78 21.10
C ARG A 289 -27.30 16.12 21.91
N LEU A 290 -26.19 15.74 21.25
CA LEU A 290 -24.94 15.33 21.90
C LEU A 290 -24.12 16.55 22.36
N SER A 291 -24.76 17.48 23.07
CA SER A 291 -24.13 18.73 23.48
C SER A 291 -22.97 18.52 24.45
N ILE A 292 -21.95 19.35 24.26
CA ILE A 292 -20.83 19.51 25.18
C ILE A 292 -21.35 20.41 26.31
N PRO A 293 -20.97 20.17 27.57
CA PRO A 293 -21.34 21.08 28.65
C PRO A 293 -20.79 22.50 28.40
N ASP A 294 -21.69 23.44 28.15
CA ASP A 294 -21.34 24.84 27.83
C ASP A 294 -21.43 25.77 29.07
N THR A 295 -21.92 25.27 30.20
CA THR A 295 -22.04 26.03 31.46
C THR A 295 -21.18 25.41 32.55
N HIS A 296 -20.67 26.23 33.47
CA HIS A 296 -19.93 25.75 34.64
C HIS A 296 -20.75 24.78 35.51
N PHE A 297 -22.07 24.98 35.57
CA PHE A 297 -22.97 24.09 36.29
C PHE A 297 -23.02 22.69 35.64
N ASP A 298 -23.21 22.60 34.33
CA ASP A 298 -23.31 21.31 33.65
C ASP A 298 -21.98 20.53 33.66
N LEU A 299 -20.84 21.22 33.72
CA LEU A 299 -19.52 20.60 33.88
C LEU A 299 -19.38 19.81 35.19
N GLN A 300 -20.09 20.19 36.25
CA GLN A 300 -20.06 19.47 37.54
C GLN A 300 -20.84 18.14 37.52
N TYR A 301 -21.78 17.98 36.57
CA TYR A 301 -22.64 16.80 36.50
C TYR A 301 -22.22 15.78 35.42
N VAL A 302 -21.29 16.14 34.53
CA VAL A 302 -20.84 15.28 33.44
C VAL A 302 -19.39 14.90 33.67
N ARG A 303 -19.12 13.59 33.77
CA ARG A 303 -17.74 13.10 33.89
C ARG A 303 -16.91 13.49 32.66
N PRO A 304 -15.63 13.90 32.83
CA PRO A 304 -14.79 14.35 31.72
C PRO A 304 -14.56 13.30 30.62
N ASP A 305 -14.53 12.01 30.96
CA ASP A 305 -14.40 10.92 30.00
C ASP A 305 -15.64 10.78 29.09
N PHE A 306 -16.83 11.12 29.59
CA PHE A 306 -18.03 11.20 28.76
C PHE A 306 -18.00 12.40 27.82
N VAL A 307 -17.40 13.53 28.24
CA VAL A 307 -17.17 14.68 27.35
C VAL A 307 -16.31 14.27 26.17
N MET A 308 -15.22 13.53 26.42
CA MET A 308 -14.37 12.99 25.35
C MET A 308 -15.18 12.12 24.37
N LEU A 309 -15.99 11.18 24.89
CA LEU A 309 -16.82 10.31 24.06
C LEU A 309 -17.88 11.08 23.26
N ARG A 310 -18.49 12.13 23.83
CA ARG A 310 -19.46 13.00 23.12
C ARG A 310 -18.80 13.72 21.96
N ILE A 311 -17.59 14.26 22.14
CA ILE A 311 -16.82 14.90 21.06
C ILE A 311 -16.49 13.92 19.96
N ILE A 312 -16.02 12.71 20.31
CA ILE A 312 -15.72 11.66 19.33
C ILE A 312 -17.00 11.31 18.56
N ALA A 313 -18.11 11.05 19.26
CA ALA A 313 -19.39 10.71 18.64
C ALA A 313 -19.90 11.81 17.70
N ARG A 314 -19.92 13.06 18.16
CA ARG A 314 -20.35 14.22 17.37
C ARG A 314 -19.54 14.35 16.07
N ASN A 315 -18.22 14.20 16.14
CA ASN A 315 -17.34 14.30 14.98
C ASN A 315 -17.47 13.10 14.04
N LEU A 316 -17.74 11.89 14.54
CA LEU A 316 -18.02 10.72 13.70
C LEU A 316 -19.35 10.84 12.95
N ILE A 317 -20.33 11.54 13.51
CA ILE A 317 -21.59 11.88 12.83
C ILE A 317 -21.35 12.94 11.76
N LEU A 318 -20.63 14.02 12.11
CA LEU A 318 -20.24 15.13 11.22
C LEU A 318 -18.87 14.87 10.56
N TRP A 319 -18.74 13.72 9.90
CA TRP A 319 -17.49 13.17 9.39
C TRP A 319 -16.81 14.03 8.34
N SER A 320 -17.60 14.67 7.49
CA SER A 320 -17.15 15.52 6.37
C SER A 320 -16.35 16.74 6.84
N ARG A 321 -16.69 17.28 8.02
CA ARG A 321 -16.16 18.54 8.55
C ARG A 321 -14.81 18.41 9.24
N ILE A 322 -14.32 17.19 9.48
CA ILE A 322 -13.06 16.96 10.19
C ILE A 322 -11.89 17.45 9.32
N GLN A 323 -11.09 18.37 9.85
CA GLN A 323 -9.90 18.91 9.18
C GLN A 323 -8.66 18.82 10.10
N PRO A 324 -7.48 18.52 9.55
CA PRO A 324 -6.25 18.41 10.32
C PRO A 324 -5.62 19.79 10.51
N SER A 325 -6.32 20.70 11.20
CA SER A 325 -5.82 22.05 11.52
C SER A 325 -6.01 22.40 13.01
N ILE A 326 -5.16 23.30 13.50
CA ILE A 326 -5.26 23.83 14.88
C ILE A 326 -6.59 24.58 15.05
N ASP A 327 -6.98 25.38 14.05
CA ASP A 327 -8.22 26.14 14.06
C ASP A 327 -9.46 25.23 14.17
N TRP A 328 -9.43 24.07 13.50
CA TRP A 328 -10.52 23.11 13.58
C TRP A 328 -10.64 22.51 14.99
N ILE A 329 -9.53 22.11 15.63
CA ILE A 329 -9.55 21.63 17.01
C ILE A 329 -10.06 22.72 17.95
N GLY A 330 -9.60 23.96 17.76
CA GLY A 330 -10.07 25.13 18.49
C GLY A 330 -11.58 25.36 18.36
N SER A 331 -12.15 25.12 17.17
CA SER A 331 -13.60 25.26 16.93
C SER A 331 -14.47 24.25 17.70
N GLN A 332 -13.89 23.13 18.17
CA GLN A 332 -14.63 22.12 18.93
C GLN A 332 -14.82 22.49 20.41
N ILE A 333 -14.08 23.49 20.91
CA ILE A 333 -14.10 23.88 22.31
C ILE A 333 -15.17 24.97 22.51
N PRO A 334 -16.14 24.79 23.44
CA PRO A 334 -17.11 25.82 23.79
C PRO A 334 -16.45 27.12 24.27
N GLU A 335 -17.06 28.27 23.96
CA GLU A 335 -16.48 29.56 24.34
C GLU A 335 -16.36 29.77 25.85
N THR A 336 -17.32 29.26 26.64
CA THR A 336 -17.24 29.31 28.12
C THR A 336 -15.96 28.63 28.64
N ILE A 337 -15.60 27.48 28.06
CA ILE A 337 -14.40 26.74 28.46
C ILE A 337 -13.14 27.46 27.95
N LYS A 338 -13.14 27.94 26.69
CA LYS A 338 -12.00 28.72 26.17
C LYS A 338 -11.70 29.94 27.02
N VAL A 339 -12.71 30.79 27.26
CA VAL A 339 -12.55 32.01 28.06
C VAL A 339 -12.10 31.68 29.46
N GLY A 340 -12.68 30.66 30.10
CA GLY A 340 -12.27 30.23 31.44
C GLY A 340 -10.83 29.73 31.54
N VAL A 341 -10.35 28.95 30.56
CA VAL A 341 -8.95 28.49 30.52
C VAL A 341 -7.99 29.67 30.33
N PHE A 342 -8.29 30.57 29.38
CA PHE A 342 -7.42 31.70 29.08
C PHE A 342 -7.37 32.72 30.23
N SER A 343 -8.50 33.04 30.85
CA SER A 343 -8.55 34.00 31.96
C SER A 343 -7.81 33.53 33.21
N MET A 344 -7.82 32.22 33.50
CA MET A 344 -7.08 31.64 34.63
C MET A 344 -5.58 31.53 34.34
N SER A 345 -5.16 31.43 33.07
CA SER A 345 -3.74 31.41 32.69
C SER A 345 -3.05 32.77 32.82
N GLU A 346 -3.81 33.86 32.96
CA GLU A 346 -3.32 35.25 33.10
C GLU A 346 -3.36 35.79 34.56
N GLU A 347 -3.55 34.92 35.56
CA GLU A 347 -3.51 35.24 37.01
C GLU A 347 -4.53 36.32 37.49
N ALA A 348 -5.63 36.54 36.76
CA ALA A 348 -6.51 37.70 36.97
C ALA A 348 -7.80 37.49 37.79
N ILE A 349 -8.07 36.30 38.36
CA ILE A 349 -9.36 35.99 39.02
C ILE A 349 -9.18 35.23 40.36
N ASP A 350 -9.94 35.64 41.38
CA ASP A 350 -10.10 34.91 42.66
C ASP A 350 -10.61 33.48 42.40
N CYS A 351 -9.84 32.49 42.85
CA CYS A 351 -10.04 31.06 42.57
C CYS A 351 -11.23 30.42 43.33
N ASP A 352 -11.97 31.18 44.12
CA ASP A 352 -12.96 30.64 45.07
C ASP A 352 -14.39 30.52 44.48
N GLU A 353 -14.66 31.08 43.28
CA GLU A 353 -16.00 31.00 42.64
C GLU A 353 -16.16 29.86 41.62
N PHE A 354 -15.08 29.26 41.11
CA PHE A 354 -15.13 28.29 40.00
C PHE A 354 -14.28 27.04 40.25
N ASP A 355 -14.83 25.88 39.89
CA ASP A 355 -14.07 24.61 39.87
C ASP A 355 -13.14 24.59 38.65
N ALA A 356 -11.91 25.08 38.86
CA ALA A 356 -10.87 25.10 37.83
C ALA A 356 -10.48 23.68 37.38
N GLU A 357 -10.49 22.69 38.27
CA GLU A 357 -10.13 21.31 37.93
C GLU A 357 -11.11 20.72 36.90
N ALA A 358 -12.42 20.85 37.14
CA ALA A 358 -13.44 20.37 36.19
C ALA A 358 -13.33 21.05 34.81
N LEU A 359 -13.00 22.34 34.79
CA LEU A 359 -12.84 23.13 33.58
C LEU A 359 -11.64 22.68 32.74
N PHE A 360 -10.47 22.54 33.37
CA PHE A 360 -9.25 22.08 32.69
C PHE A 360 -9.36 20.59 32.29
N GLN A 361 -9.98 19.74 33.11
CA GLN A 361 -10.26 18.35 32.74
C GLN A 361 -11.16 18.28 31.49
N ALA A 362 -12.25 19.05 31.43
CA ALA A 362 -13.11 19.10 30.26
C ALA A 362 -12.35 19.58 29.01
N TYR A 363 -11.56 20.66 29.13
CA TYR A 363 -10.74 21.18 28.04
C TYR A 363 -9.80 20.11 27.44
N ILE A 364 -9.04 19.42 28.28
CA ILE A 364 -8.08 18.40 27.83
C ILE A 364 -8.79 17.20 27.18
N ASN A 365 -9.93 16.77 27.75
CA ASN A 365 -10.73 15.68 27.19
C ASN A 365 -11.36 16.06 25.84
N ILE A 366 -11.79 17.32 25.65
CA ILE A 366 -12.30 17.82 24.36
C ILE A 366 -11.21 17.79 23.30
N VAL A 367 -10.04 18.36 23.60
CA VAL A 367 -8.88 18.38 22.68
C VAL A 367 -8.48 16.95 22.31
N THR A 368 -8.38 16.06 23.29
CA THR A 368 -8.03 14.64 23.08
C THR A 368 -9.06 13.93 22.22
N GLY A 369 -10.36 14.16 22.46
CA GLY A 369 -11.44 13.59 21.65
C GLY A 369 -11.40 14.06 20.20
N ALA A 370 -11.08 15.34 19.96
CA ALA A 370 -10.89 15.89 18.61
C ALA A 370 -9.67 15.25 17.91
N CYS A 371 -8.55 15.06 18.62
CA CYS A 371 -7.39 14.35 18.10
C CYS A 371 -7.70 12.89 17.72
N ILE A 372 -8.50 12.17 18.51
CA ILE A 372 -8.95 10.80 18.19
C ILE A 372 -9.82 10.81 16.93
N ALA A 373 -10.74 11.77 16.78
CA ALA A 373 -11.57 11.90 15.58
C ALA A 373 -10.72 12.14 14.32
N ILE A 374 -9.68 12.98 14.39
CA ILE A 374 -8.69 13.15 13.30
C ILE A 374 -7.97 11.82 13.02
N GLY A 375 -7.54 11.12 14.06
CA GLY A 375 -6.90 9.80 13.93
C GLY A 375 -7.76 8.79 13.18
N LEU A 376 -9.06 8.74 13.50
CA LEU A 376 -10.04 7.88 12.82
C LEU A 376 -10.31 8.33 11.37
N LYS A 377 -10.45 9.64 11.12
CA LYS A 377 -10.68 10.21 9.78
C LYS A 377 -9.57 9.90 8.80
N TYR A 378 -8.32 10.03 9.24
CA TYR A 378 -7.13 9.88 8.41
C TYR A 378 -6.44 8.53 8.61
N ALA A 379 -7.16 7.52 9.12
CA ALA A 379 -6.61 6.21 9.42
C ALA A 379 -5.91 5.59 8.19
N GLY A 380 -4.62 5.28 8.33
CA GLY A 380 -3.80 4.70 7.28
C GLY A 380 -3.63 5.56 6.01
N SER A 381 -3.98 6.84 6.04
CA SER A 381 -3.87 7.75 4.88
C SER A 381 -2.44 8.25 4.65
N ARG A 382 -1.59 8.21 5.69
CA ARG A 382 -0.24 8.84 5.70
C ARG A 382 -0.27 10.35 5.39
N ASN A 383 -1.37 11.03 5.73
CA ASN A 383 -1.48 12.47 5.58
C ASN A 383 -0.44 13.21 6.46
N GLY A 384 0.35 14.08 5.84
CA GLY A 384 1.44 14.82 6.50
C GLY A 384 0.93 15.84 7.51
N ASP A 385 -0.11 16.59 7.19
CA ASP A 385 -0.68 17.65 8.04
C ASP A 385 -1.26 17.05 9.33
N ALA A 386 -2.05 15.97 9.21
CA ALA A 386 -2.60 15.25 10.36
C ALA A 386 -1.49 14.67 11.25
N GLN A 387 -0.42 14.16 10.64
CA GLN A 387 0.73 13.61 11.35
C GLN A 387 1.49 14.70 12.14
N GLU A 388 1.75 15.85 11.52
CA GLU A 388 2.44 16.97 12.16
C GLU A 388 1.60 17.56 13.30
N LEU A 389 0.31 17.76 13.08
CA LEU A 389 -0.63 18.26 14.07
C LEU A 389 -0.67 17.35 15.30
N LEU A 390 -0.98 16.05 15.12
CA LEU A 390 -1.05 15.10 16.24
C LEU A 390 0.30 14.93 16.94
N TYR A 391 1.42 14.99 16.21
CA TYR A 391 2.76 14.97 16.80
C TYR A 391 3.01 16.20 17.68
N SER A 392 2.63 17.40 17.23
CA SER A 392 2.78 18.64 18.00
C SER A 392 1.98 18.61 19.30
N TYR A 393 0.72 18.15 19.29
CA TYR A 393 -0.08 17.95 20.50
C TYR A 393 0.54 16.90 21.42
N THR A 394 1.01 15.78 20.88
CA THR A 394 1.68 14.74 21.68
C THR A 394 2.92 15.28 22.39
N VAL A 395 3.75 16.05 21.68
CA VAL A 395 4.95 16.68 22.25
C VAL A 395 4.61 17.76 23.28
N HIS A 396 3.55 18.53 23.05
CA HIS A 396 3.10 19.54 24.03
C HIS A 396 2.70 18.89 25.35
N PHE A 397 1.81 17.89 25.32
CA PHE A 397 1.41 17.14 26.52
C PHE A 397 2.61 16.48 27.21
N LEU A 398 3.55 15.97 26.41
CA LEU A 398 4.77 15.39 26.94
C LEU A 398 5.65 16.44 27.65
N ASN A 399 5.79 17.63 27.09
CA ASN A 399 6.60 18.72 27.66
C ASN A 399 6.04 19.23 28.98
N GLU A 400 4.71 19.24 29.15
CA GLU A 400 4.05 19.56 30.43
C GLU A 400 4.37 18.52 31.51
N ILE A 401 4.47 17.23 31.15
CA ILE A 401 4.83 16.16 32.10
C ILE A 401 6.33 16.14 32.39
N LYS A 402 7.14 16.26 31.33
CA LYS A 402 8.60 16.22 31.37
C LYS A 402 9.16 16.98 30.19
N HIS A 403 9.82 18.10 30.47
CA HIS A 403 10.38 18.97 29.45
C HIS A 403 11.36 18.23 28.52
N VAL A 404 11.02 18.13 27.24
CA VAL A 404 11.89 17.66 26.16
C VAL A 404 12.43 18.89 25.42
N SER A 405 13.67 18.84 24.92
CA SER A 405 14.34 19.97 24.24
C SER A 405 13.71 20.40 22.90
N VAL A 406 12.55 19.86 22.53
CA VAL A 406 11.85 20.16 21.28
C VAL A 406 10.91 21.33 21.53
N GLN A 407 11.24 22.51 20.99
CA GLN A 407 10.38 23.68 21.03
C GLN A 407 9.26 23.53 19.99
N THR A 408 8.02 23.46 20.46
CA THR A 408 6.81 23.54 19.65
C THR A 408 6.13 24.90 19.85
N PRO A 409 5.35 25.40 18.87
CA PRO A 409 4.52 26.58 19.10
C PRO A 409 3.63 26.38 20.33
N SER A 410 3.32 27.46 21.06
CA SER A 410 2.45 27.42 22.24
C SER A 410 0.99 27.21 21.80
N ILE A 411 0.62 25.97 21.53
CA ILE A 411 -0.72 25.58 21.05
C ILE A 411 -1.73 25.53 22.21
N LEU A 412 -1.24 25.20 23.42
CA LEU A 412 -2.03 24.97 24.62
C LEU A 412 -1.46 25.82 25.78
N PRO A 413 -2.29 26.18 26.77
CA PRO A 413 -1.87 26.90 27.96
C PRO A 413 -0.82 26.10 28.75
N LYS A 414 0.11 26.80 29.39
CA LYS A 414 1.16 26.20 30.23
C LYS A 414 0.64 25.95 31.64
N GLY A 415 1.19 24.94 32.33
CA GLY A 415 0.87 24.68 33.73
C GLY A 415 -0.35 23.76 33.91
N LEU A 416 -0.62 22.87 32.95
CA LEU A 416 -1.78 21.97 33.00
C LEU A 416 -1.77 21.06 34.24
N LEU A 417 -0.57 20.66 34.69
CA LEU A 417 -0.40 19.83 35.89
C LEU A 417 -0.79 20.53 37.20
N GLN A 418 -1.00 21.85 37.20
CA GLN A 418 -1.52 22.56 38.38
C GLN A 418 -2.99 22.22 38.63
N TYR A 419 -3.75 21.95 37.57
CA TYR A 419 -5.21 21.78 37.61
C TYR A 419 -5.67 20.35 37.27
N VAL A 420 -4.84 19.55 36.60
CA VAL A 420 -5.20 18.19 36.15
C VAL A 420 -4.23 17.17 36.70
N ASP A 421 -4.77 16.04 37.16
CA ASP A 421 -3.96 14.94 37.65
C ASP A 421 -3.05 14.38 36.55
N ARG A 422 -1.87 13.97 36.98
CA ARG A 422 -0.86 13.40 36.08
C ARG A 422 -1.37 12.16 35.34
N GLY A 423 -2.26 11.37 35.96
CA GLY A 423 -2.80 10.13 35.37
C GLY A 423 -3.66 10.42 34.14
N THR A 424 -4.59 11.38 34.23
CA THR A 424 -5.44 11.82 33.13
C THR A 424 -4.62 12.45 32.01
N LEU A 425 -3.60 13.25 32.33
CA LEU A 425 -2.73 13.84 31.32
C LEU A 425 -1.90 12.78 30.57
N GLU A 426 -1.35 11.78 31.29
CA GLU A 426 -0.67 10.64 30.68
C GLU A 426 -1.63 9.81 29.80
N LEU A 427 -2.87 9.58 30.23
CA LEU A 427 -3.88 8.90 29.43
C LEU A 427 -4.12 9.63 28.11
N CYS A 428 -4.38 10.93 28.17
CA CYS A 428 -4.64 11.75 26.99
C CYS A 428 -3.43 11.77 26.03
N LEU A 429 -2.21 11.94 26.57
CA LEU A 429 -0.98 11.83 25.80
C LEU A 429 -0.90 10.51 25.00
N HIS A 430 -1.18 9.38 25.66
CA HIS A 430 -1.07 8.07 25.03
C HIS A 430 -2.19 7.82 24.01
N LEU A 431 -3.39 8.35 24.22
CA LEU A 431 -4.48 8.28 23.24
C LEU A 431 -4.19 9.12 21.99
N ILE A 432 -3.59 10.30 22.13
CA ILE A 432 -3.15 11.11 20.98
C ILE A 432 -2.00 10.40 20.24
N ALA A 433 -1.03 9.82 20.96
CA ALA A 433 0.06 9.05 20.36
C ALA A 433 -0.45 7.80 19.62
N LEU A 434 -1.49 7.14 20.15
CA LEU A 434 -2.17 6.03 19.50
C LEU A 434 -2.90 6.51 18.24
N SER A 435 -3.59 7.64 18.29
CA SER A 435 -4.26 8.27 17.13
C SER A 435 -3.27 8.63 16.02
N LEU A 436 -2.10 9.18 16.38
CA LEU A 436 -0.98 9.45 15.47
C LEU A 436 -0.52 8.17 14.75
N SER A 437 -0.42 7.05 15.49
CA SER A 437 -0.05 5.76 14.88
C SER A 437 -1.12 5.18 13.95
N VAL A 438 -2.40 5.48 14.19
CA VAL A 438 -3.51 5.06 13.33
C VAL A 438 -3.43 5.80 11.99
N VAL A 439 -3.11 7.11 11.97
CA VAL A 439 -2.88 7.87 10.73
C VAL A 439 -1.70 7.29 9.93
N MET A 440 -0.61 6.96 10.62
CA MET A 440 0.63 6.46 10.02
C MET A 440 0.69 4.92 9.94
N ALA A 441 -0.44 4.23 10.04
CA ALA A 441 -0.48 2.78 10.13
C ALA A 441 0.19 2.09 8.93
N GLY A 442 1.05 1.10 9.21
CA GLY A 442 1.81 0.33 8.23
C GLY A 442 3.03 1.05 7.63
N SER A 443 3.15 2.37 7.75
CA SER A 443 4.20 3.15 7.06
C SER A 443 5.60 3.02 7.68
N GLY A 444 5.71 2.63 8.96
CA GLY A 444 7.01 2.58 9.64
C GLY A 444 7.69 3.94 9.85
N GLN A 445 6.94 5.06 9.87
CA GLN A 445 7.51 6.40 9.92
C GLN A 445 8.45 6.61 11.13
N LEU A 446 9.68 7.05 10.84
CA LEU A 446 10.77 7.09 11.80
C LEU A 446 10.56 8.07 12.97
N GLN A 447 10.00 9.26 12.70
CA GLN A 447 9.75 10.29 13.73
C GLN A 447 8.75 9.80 14.78
N THR A 448 7.61 9.29 14.33
CA THR A 448 6.60 8.65 15.18
C THR A 448 7.18 7.46 15.93
N PHE A 449 8.00 6.62 15.30
CA PHE A 449 8.63 5.49 15.99
C PHE A 449 9.60 5.92 17.09
N ARG A 450 10.39 6.98 16.89
CA ARG A 450 11.30 7.51 17.91
C ARG A 450 10.52 7.99 19.13
N LEU A 451 9.41 8.69 18.93
CA LEU A 451 8.51 9.14 20.00
C LEU A 451 7.92 7.95 20.76
N LEU A 452 7.35 6.96 20.07
CA LEU A 452 6.76 5.77 20.70
C LEU A 452 7.81 4.95 21.47
N ARG A 453 9.03 4.83 20.93
CA ARG A 453 10.14 4.16 21.63
C ARG A 453 10.53 4.91 22.90
N TYR A 454 10.54 6.24 22.86
CA TYR A 454 10.78 7.05 24.05
C TYR A 454 9.68 6.79 25.10
N LEU A 455 8.41 6.85 24.73
CA LEU A 455 7.28 6.58 25.64
C LEU A 455 7.35 5.16 26.25
N ARG A 456 7.68 4.15 25.44
CA ARG A 456 7.88 2.77 25.91
C ARG A 456 9.03 2.64 26.93
N GLY A 457 10.09 3.44 26.76
CA GLY A 457 11.28 3.40 27.60
C GLY A 457 11.15 4.12 28.95
N ARG A 458 10.02 4.80 29.21
CA ARG A 458 9.81 5.53 30.47
C ARG A 458 9.63 4.55 31.62
N SER A 459 10.54 4.62 32.59
CA SER A 459 10.54 3.75 33.77
C SER A 459 9.40 4.10 34.72
N SER A 460 8.81 3.08 35.38
CA SER A 460 7.83 3.26 36.46
C SER A 460 8.37 4.02 37.67
N ALA A 461 9.69 4.19 37.78
CA ALA A 461 10.32 5.00 38.83
C ALA A 461 10.11 6.51 38.64
N GLU A 462 9.77 6.96 37.43
CA GLU A 462 9.56 8.39 37.10
C GLU A 462 8.07 8.79 37.10
N GLY A 463 7.12 7.86 37.30
CA GLY A 463 5.67 8.11 37.33
C GLY A 463 4.79 6.85 37.37
N GLN A 464 3.47 7.03 37.53
CA GLN A 464 2.45 5.96 37.51
C GLN A 464 2.24 5.39 36.09
N VAL A 465 3.23 4.67 35.56
CA VAL A 465 3.08 3.93 34.30
C VAL A 465 2.25 2.67 34.59
N ASN A 466 0.98 2.67 34.19
CA ASN A 466 0.08 1.53 34.36
C ASN A 466 0.13 0.56 33.16
N TYR A 467 -0.50 -0.60 33.32
CA TYR A 467 -0.55 -1.65 32.28
C TYR A 467 -1.19 -1.14 30.97
N GLY A 468 -2.30 -0.41 31.08
CA GLY A 468 -3.05 0.10 29.93
C GLY A 468 -2.29 1.12 29.08
N LEU A 469 -1.50 2.01 29.69
CA LEU A 469 -0.64 2.95 28.96
C LEU A 469 0.41 2.20 28.14
N GLN A 470 1.04 1.17 28.72
CA GLN A 470 2.00 0.32 28.00
C GLN A 470 1.33 -0.52 26.90
N MET A 471 0.09 -0.96 27.11
CA MET A 471 -0.73 -1.59 26.07
C MET A 471 -0.97 -0.61 24.91
N ALA A 472 -1.34 0.64 25.19
CA ALA A 472 -1.56 1.66 24.17
C ALA A 472 -0.29 1.97 23.37
N VAL A 473 0.88 2.14 24.01
CA VAL A 473 2.16 2.33 23.27
C VAL A 473 2.48 1.09 22.42
N SER A 474 2.26 -0.11 22.96
CA SER A 474 2.55 -1.35 22.23
C SER A 474 1.62 -1.54 21.02
N LEU A 475 0.33 -1.23 21.17
CA LEU A 475 -0.63 -1.16 20.06
C LEU A 475 -0.21 -0.13 19.03
N ALA A 476 0.19 1.08 19.46
CA ALA A 476 0.63 2.14 18.57
C ALA A 476 1.87 1.73 17.74
N ILE A 477 2.85 1.07 18.37
CA ILE A 477 4.01 0.52 17.67
C ILE A 477 3.56 -0.58 16.69
N GLY A 478 2.64 -1.45 17.11
CA GLY A 478 2.06 -2.49 16.25
C GLY A 478 1.35 -1.93 15.02
N PHE A 479 0.56 -0.86 15.19
CA PHE A 479 -0.13 -0.18 14.10
C PHE A 479 0.84 0.49 13.13
N LEU A 480 1.91 1.11 13.63
CA LEU A 480 2.94 1.71 12.77
C LEU A 480 3.60 0.68 11.84
N PHE A 481 3.75 -0.58 12.29
CA PHE A 481 4.32 -1.70 11.53
C PHE A 481 3.28 -2.78 11.21
N LEU A 482 2.04 -2.38 10.95
CA LEU A 482 0.92 -3.30 10.73
C LEU A 482 1.20 -4.29 9.59
N GLY A 483 1.04 -5.59 9.88
CA GLY A 483 1.40 -6.66 8.93
C GLY A 483 2.85 -6.63 8.45
N GLY A 484 3.78 -6.03 9.19
CA GLY A 484 5.16 -5.79 8.75
C GLY A 484 5.28 -4.78 7.61
N GLY A 485 4.33 -3.84 7.50
CA GLY A 485 4.24 -2.84 6.42
C GLY A 485 3.51 -3.32 5.17
N THR A 486 2.80 -4.45 5.26
CA THR A 486 1.98 -4.97 4.14
C THR A 486 0.53 -4.51 4.18
N HIS A 487 0.04 -4.20 5.39
CA HIS A 487 -1.33 -3.80 5.65
C HIS A 487 -1.39 -2.38 6.21
N SER A 488 -2.53 -1.74 6.05
CA SER A 488 -2.85 -0.49 6.74
C SER A 488 -4.37 -0.43 6.97
N PHE A 489 -4.86 0.58 7.71
CA PHE A 489 -6.27 0.67 8.08
C PHE A 489 -7.13 1.24 6.96
N SER A 490 -8.39 0.83 6.86
CA SER A 490 -9.37 1.52 6.03
C SER A 490 -10.32 2.38 6.85
N THR A 491 -10.99 3.28 6.16
CA THR A 491 -11.97 4.22 6.70
C THR A 491 -13.41 3.84 6.32
N SER A 492 -13.64 2.58 5.91
CA SER A 492 -15.00 2.04 5.73
C SER A 492 -15.82 2.12 7.02
N ASN A 493 -17.16 2.13 6.93
CA ASN A 493 -18.00 2.25 8.13
C ASN A 493 -17.73 1.13 9.16
N SER A 494 -17.54 -0.10 8.68
CA SER A 494 -17.17 -1.27 9.49
C SER A 494 -15.80 -1.10 10.15
N ALA A 495 -14.82 -0.61 9.40
CA ALA A 495 -13.47 -0.36 9.88
C ALA A 495 -13.43 0.71 10.97
N ILE A 496 -14.10 1.85 10.76
CA ILE A 496 -14.18 2.93 11.76
C ILE A 496 -14.88 2.46 13.03
N ALA A 497 -15.97 1.68 12.91
CA ALA A 497 -16.64 1.10 14.08
C ALA A 497 -15.71 0.19 14.88
N ALA A 498 -14.99 -0.71 14.20
CA ALA A 498 -14.03 -1.61 14.84
C ALA A 498 -12.84 -0.87 15.46
N LEU A 499 -12.34 0.18 14.81
CA LEU A 499 -11.27 1.04 15.34
C LEU A 499 -11.74 1.83 16.56
N LEU A 500 -12.94 2.43 16.54
CA LEU A 500 -13.49 3.15 17.69
C LEU A 500 -13.53 2.25 18.94
N ILE A 501 -14.02 1.03 18.78
CA ILE A 501 -14.11 0.06 19.88
C ILE A 501 -12.70 -0.38 20.32
N THR A 502 -11.78 -0.59 19.39
CA THR A 502 -10.38 -0.91 19.71
C THR A 502 -9.67 0.23 20.44
N LEU A 503 -9.97 1.48 20.08
CA LEU A 503 -9.37 2.70 20.60
C LEU A 503 -10.12 3.27 21.81
N TYR A 504 -11.10 2.53 22.36
CA TYR A 504 -11.95 3.01 23.44
C TYR A 504 -11.11 3.69 24.55
N PRO A 505 -11.37 4.97 24.87
CA PRO A 505 -10.47 5.82 25.67
C PRO A 505 -10.11 5.31 27.07
N ARG A 506 -10.92 4.43 27.67
CA ARG A 506 -10.64 3.86 29.00
C ARG A 506 -9.70 2.66 28.89
N LEU A 507 -8.45 2.85 29.31
CA LEU A 507 -7.42 1.80 29.31
C LEU A 507 -7.42 1.01 30.63
N PRO A 508 -7.06 -0.29 30.61
CA PRO A 508 -7.05 -1.13 31.81
C PRO A 508 -5.96 -0.70 32.80
N THR A 509 -6.29 -0.62 34.08
CA THR A 509 -5.33 -0.24 35.13
C THR A 509 -4.33 -1.35 35.43
N GLY A 510 -4.79 -2.61 35.42
CA GLY A 510 -3.99 -3.81 35.61
C GLY A 510 -4.26 -4.88 34.54
N PRO A 511 -3.48 -5.98 34.53
CA PRO A 511 -3.56 -7.01 33.49
C PRO A 511 -4.91 -7.73 33.42
N ASN A 512 -5.62 -7.89 34.54
CA ASN A 512 -6.95 -8.52 34.57
C ASN A 512 -8.11 -7.52 34.65
N ASP A 513 -7.85 -6.21 34.53
CA ASP A 513 -8.90 -5.19 34.57
C ASP A 513 -9.71 -5.18 33.28
N ASN A 514 -10.99 -5.54 33.38
CA ASN A 514 -11.97 -5.53 32.28
C ASN A 514 -13.21 -4.71 32.64
N ARG A 515 -13.11 -3.85 33.66
CA ARG A 515 -14.25 -3.14 34.28
C ARG A 515 -15.07 -2.32 33.29
N CYS A 516 -14.39 -1.46 32.54
CA CYS A 516 -15.01 -0.50 31.61
C CYS A 516 -15.02 -1.00 30.16
N HIS A 517 -14.20 -1.99 29.83
CA HIS A 517 -14.02 -2.48 28.47
C HIS A 517 -13.35 -3.85 28.46
N LEU A 518 -13.94 -4.81 27.76
CA LEU A 518 -13.38 -6.16 27.62
C LEU A 518 -12.10 -6.12 26.78
N GLN A 519 -10.97 -6.56 27.33
CA GLN A 519 -9.67 -6.48 26.65
C GLN A 519 -9.62 -7.24 25.32
N ALA A 520 -10.44 -8.27 25.12
CA ALA A 520 -10.54 -8.99 23.84
C ALA A 520 -10.94 -8.06 22.67
N PHE A 521 -11.73 -7.02 22.93
CA PHE A 521 -12.16 -6.07 21.90
C PHE A 521 -11.03 -5.21 21.36
N ARG A 522 -9.89 -5.12 22.05
CA ARG A 522 -8.68 -4.45 21.56
C ARG A 522 -8.08 -5.11 20.31
N HIS A 523 -8.50 -6.33 19.95
CA HIS A 523 -8.07 -7.02 18.72
C HIS A 523 -9.03 -6.82 17.54
N LEU A 524 -10.14 -6.07 17.72
CA LEU A 524 -11.08 -5.82 16.63
C LEU A 524 -10.49 -4.94 15.52
N TYR A 525 -9.37 -4.24 15.75
CA TYR A 525 -8.67 -3.49 14.70
C TYR A 525 -8.35 -4.34 13.46
N VAL A 526 -8.24 -5.67 13.60
CA VAL A 526 -8.01 -6.59 12.48
C VAL A 526 -9.12 -6.47 11.43
N ILE A 527 -10.36 -6.20 11.85
CA ILE A 527 -11.50 -5.97 10.95
C ILE A 527 -11.26 -4.75 10.04
N ALA A 528 -10.54 -3.75 10.55
CA ALA A 528 -10.20 -2.52 9.83
C ALA A 528 -8.95 -2.66 8.95
N THR A 529 -8.25 -3.80 8.99
CA THR A 529 -7.00 -3.97 8.24
C THR A 529 -7.25 -4.38 6.80
N GLU A 530 -6.52 -3.75 5.88
CA GLU A 530 -6.56 -4.06 4.46
C GLU A 530 -5.14 -4.18 3.90
N PRO A 531 -4.87 -5.16 3.02
CA PRO A 531 -3.60 -5.24 2.33
C PRO A 531 -3.53 -4.12 1.28
N ARG A 532 -2.53 -3.24 1.41
CA ARG A 532 -2.33 -2.10 0.50
C ARG A 532 -0.93 -2.01 -0.09
N ARG A 533 -0.04 -2.93 0.29
CA ARG A 533 1.34 -2.94 -0.24
C ARG A 533 1.34 -3.37 -1.70
N VAL A 534 1.97 -2.56 -2.53
CA VAL A 534 2.38 -2.93 -3.89
C VAL A 534 3.86 -3.22 -3.92
N GLN A 535 4.22 -4.38 -4.46
CA GLN A 535 5.57 -4.80 -4.76
C GLN A 535 5.75 -4.84 -6.27
N THR A 536 6.81 -4.22 -6.79
CA THR A 536 7.17 -4.42 -8.19
C THR A 536 8.07 -5.64 -8.36
N VAL A 537 7.83 -6.40 -9.42
CA VAL A 537 8.60 -7.60 -9.80
C VAL A 537 9.07 -7.43 -11.23
N ASP A 538 10.35 -7.69 -11.45
CA ASP A 538 10.91 -7.64 -12.80
C ASP A 538 10.46 -8.87 -13.59
N VAL A 539 9.95 -8.64 -14.80
CA VAL A 539 9.40 -9.71 -15.68
C VAL A 539 10.47 -10.71 -16.09
N ASP A 540 11.70 -10.25 -16.34
CA ASP A 540 12.77 -11.10 -16.87
C ASP A 540 13.39 -11.98 -15.78
N THR A 541 13.59 -11.43 -14.57
CA THR A 541 14.23 -12.16 -13.45
C THR A 541 13.23 -12.84 -12.50
N GLY A 542 11.98 -12.38 -12.46
CA GLY A 542 10.98 -12.83 -11.48
C GLY A 542 11.27 -12.38 -10.04
N LEU A 543 12.25 -11.48 -9.85
CA LEU A 543 12.67 -11.00 -8.53
C LEU A 543 11.99 -9.66 -8.18
N PRO A 544 11.72 -9.40 -6.88
CA PRO A 544 11.22 -8.11 -6.43
C PRO A 544 12.28 -7.02 -6.64
N VAL A 545 11.85 -5.90 -7.21
CA VAL A 545 12.72 -4.76 -7.50
C VAL A 545 12.15 -3.47 -6.89
N TYR A 546 12.99 -2.45 -6.74
CA TYR A 546 12.52 -1.10 -6.41
C TYR A 546 12.18 -0.36 -7.69
N CYS A 547 11.08 0.40 -7.65
CA CYS A 547 10.66 1.25 -8.76
C CYS A 547 9.86 2.45 -8.23
N PRO A 548 10.16 3.68 -8.67
CA PRO A 548 9.37 4.84 -8.31
C PRO A 548 8.02 4.81 -9.03
N LEU A 549 6.94 4.96 -8.27
CA LEU A 549 5.58 5.09 -8.74
C LEU A 549 5.08 6.50 -8.47
N GLU A 550 4.41 7.08 -9.46
CA GLU A 550 3.59 8.28 -9.27
C GLU A 550 2.15 7.83 -9.00
N VAL A 551 1.59 8.31 -7.90
CA VAL A 551 0.24 7.97 -7.42
C VAL A 551 -0.59 9.24 -7.47
N THR A 552 -1.74 9.18 -8.12
CA THR A 552 -2.66 10.32 -8.26
C THR A 552 -3.95 10.03 -7.49
N VAL A 553 -4.25 10.86 -6.51
CA VAL A 553 -5.44 10.77 -5.66
C VAL A 553 -6.55 11.66 -6.25
N ALA A 554 -7.77 11.14 -6.32
CA ALA A 554 -8.91 11.84 -6.87
C ALA A 554 -9.26 13.09 -6.05
N GLU A 555 -9.73 14.13 -6.75
CA GLU A 555 -10.34 15.30 -6.14
C GLU A 555 -11.56 14.89 -5.31
N THR A 556 -11.70 15.49 -4.14
CA THR A 556 -12.85 15.35 -3.25
C THR A 556 -13.42 16.72 -2.95
N GLU A 557 -14.60 16.81 -2.33
CA GLU A 557 -15.23 18.09 -1.99
C GLU A 557 -14.35 19.04 -1.16
N TYR A 558 -13.35 18.50 -0.45
CA TYR A 558 -12.48 19.25 0.47
C TYR A 558 -11.02 19.32 0.02
N TYR A 559 -10.61 18.50 -0.96
CA TYR A 559 -9.22 18.38 -1.36
C TYR A 559 -9.10 18.31 -2.88
N ASP A 560 -8.23 19.15 -3.42
CA ASP A 560 -7.84 19.13 -4.82
C ASP A 560 -7.15 17.80 -5.20
N GLU A 561 -7.09 17.51 -6.50
CA GLU A 561 -6.32 16.37 -7.03
C GLU A 561 -4.84 16.52 -6.66
N THR A 562 -4.29 15.50 -5.98
CA THR A 562 -2.90 15.50 -5.51
C THR A 562 -2.12 14.35 -6.14
N ASN A 563 -0.88 14.65 -6.53
CA ASN A 563 0.06 13.68 -7.09
C ASN A 563 1.29 13.61 -6.21
N TYR A 564 1.72 12.40 -5.87
CA TYR A 564 2.95 12.18 -5.13
C TYR A 564 3.72 10.99 -5.69
N CYS A 565 5.04 10.97 -5.47
CA CYS A 565 5.91 9.88 -5.88
C CYS A 565 6.35 9.05 -4.66
N ASP A 566 6.16 7.74 -4.73
CA ASP A 566 6.62 6.78 -3.73
C ASP A 566 7.48 5.70 -4.39
N VAL A 567 8.38 5.05 -3.65
CA VAL A 567 9.22 3.97 -4.17
C VAL A 567 8.70 2.62 -3.69
N THR A 568 8.44 1.70 -4.60
CA THR A 568 7.99 0.34 -4.27
C THR A 568 9.11 -0.48 -3.62
N PRO A 569 8.81 -1.33 -2.62
CA PRO A 569 7.49 -1.59 -2.04
C PRO A 569 6.95 -0.42 -1.22
N CYS A 570 5.71 -0.03 -1.50
CA CYS A 570 5.02 1.05 -0.82
C CYS A 570 3.54 0.71 -0.58
N LEU A 571 2.90 1.45 0.32
CA LEU A 571 1.46 1.35 0.59
C LEU A 571 0.70 2.29 -0.33
N LEU A 572 -0.30 1.75 -1.03
CA LEU A 572 -1.26 2.56 -1.77
C LEU A 572 -2.30 3.20 -0.84
N PRO A 573 -2.93 4.32 -1.25
CA PRO A 573 -4.09 4.86 -0.58
C PRO A 573 -5.30 3.92 -0.76
N GLU A 574 -6.41 4.24 -0.13
CA GLU A 574 -7.65 3.49 -0.30
C GLU A 574 -8.13 3.51 -1.77
N ARG A 575 -8.77 2.41 -2.18
CA ARG A 575 -9.33 2.26 -3.53
C ARG A 575 -10.44 3.28 -3.81
N SER A 576 -11.12 3.77 -2.77
CA SER A 576 -12.17 4.79 -2.83
C SER A 576 -11.66 6.17 -3.25
N VAL A 577 -10.35 6.44 -3.12
CA VAL A 577 -9.75 7.76 -3.41
C VAL A 577 -8.71 7.68 -4.52
N LEU A 578 -8.20 6.50 -4.87
CA LEU A 578 -7.15 6.36 -5.88
C LEU A 578 -7.67 6.48 -7.31
N LYS A 579 -7.04 7.34 -8.12
CA LYS A 579 -7.39 7.58 -9.53
C LYS A 579 -6.45 6.86 -10.50
N ASN A 580 -5.14 7.05 -10.37
CA ASN A 580 -4.16 6.43 -11.26
C ASN A 580 -2.87 6.05 -10.51
N VAL A 581 -2.19 5.04 -11.03
CA VAL A 581 -0.82 4.67 -10.66
C VAL A 581 0.02 4.61 -11.92
N ARG A 582 1.15 5.32 -11.93
CA ARG A 582 2.07 5.35 -13.05
C ARG A 582 3.45 4.84 -12.63
N VAL A 583 3.98 3.90 -13.41
CA VAL A 583 5.38 3.48 -13.30
C VAL A 583 6.26 4.59 -13.84
N CYS A 584 7.03 5.20 -12.94
CA CYS A 584 7.94 6.29 -13.23
C CYS A 584 9.38 5.80 -13.28
N GLY A 585 10.24 6.64 -13.87
CA GLY A 585 11.68 6.40 -13.94
C GLY A 585 12.18 6.00 -15.33
N PRO A 586 13.42 6.38 -15.67
CA PRO A 586 13.98 6.14 -17.00
C PRO A 586 14.28 4.65 -17.25
N ARG A 587 14.42 3.84 -16.19
CA ARG A 587 14.96 2.47 -16.23
C ARG A 587 13.95 1.39 -16.51
N TYR A 588 12.68 1.65 -16.25
CA TYR A 588 11.59 0.72 -16.52
C TYR A 588 10.67 1.29 -17.58
N TRP A 589 9.94 0.42 -18.26
CA TRP A 589 8.94 0.85 -19.22
C TRP A 589 7.77 1.53 -18.50
N PRO A 590 7.39 2.76 -18.90
CA PRO A 590 6.29 3.46 -18.26
C PRO A 590 4.97 2.73 -18.55
N GLN A 591 4.17 2.54 -17.50
CA GLN A 591 2.85 1.96 -17.56
C GLN A 591 1.91 2.83 -16.73
N LEU A 592 0.74 3.15 -17.29
CA LEU A 592 -0.31 3.90 -16.60
C LEU A 592 -1.46 2.95 -16.32
N ILE A 593 -1.78 2.78 -15.04
CA ILE A 593 -2.92 2.01 -14.55
C ILE A 593 -3.96 3.01 -14.08
N LYS A 594 -5.08 3.08 -14.81
CA LYS A 594 -6.23 3.91 -14.43
C LYS A 594 -7.18 3.08 -13.60
N ILE A 595 -7.67 3.64 -12.51
CA ILE A 595 -8.52 2.97 -11.54
C ILE A 595 -9.76 3.83 -11.35
N THR A 596 -10.93 3.18 -11.35
CA THR A 596 -12.18 3.82 -10.97
C THR A 596 -12.31 3.77 -9.45
N PRO A 597 -12.47 4.92 -8.77
CA PRO A 597 -12.63 4.94 -7.33
C PRO A 597 -13.88 4.14 -6.91
N GLU A 598 -13.72 3.17 -6.03
CA GLU A 598 -14.78 2.29 -5.57
C GLU A 598 -14.66 2.07 -4.05
N ASP A 599 -15.79 2.10 -3.35
CA ASP A 599 -15.86 1.78 -1.91
C ASP A 599 -15.84 0.25 -1.69
N LYS A 600 -14.69 -0.34 -2.04
CA LYS A 600 -14.40 -1.78 -1.90
C LYS A 600 -12.96 -1.98 -1.42
N PRO A 601 -12.69 -3.04 -0.65
CA PRO A 601 -11.33 -3.40 -0.32
C PRO A 601 -10.54 -3.76 -1.59
N TRP A 602 -9.22 -3.55 -1.53
CA TRP A 602 -8.30 -3.78 -2.66
C TRP A 602 -8.33 -5.20 -3.21
N TRP A 603 -7.83 -6.15 -2.41
CA TRP A 603 -7.83 -7.57 -2.72
C TRP A 603 -7.99 -8.36 -1.43
N ARG A 604 -8.74 -9.46 -1.49
CA ARG A 604 -8.85 -10.44 -0.40
C ARG A 604 -7.98 -11.64 -0.74
N SER A 605 -7.32 -12.21 0.28
CA SER A 605 -6.53 -13.42 0.07
C SER A 605 -7.41 -14.56 -0.43
N GLY A 606 -7.16 -15.05 -1.65
CA GLY A 606 -7.84 -16.20 -2.22
C GLY A 606 -8.90 -15.90 -3.28
N ASP A 607 -9.29 -14.63 -3.49
CA ASP A 607 -10.17 -14.26 -4.60
C ASP A 607 -9.36 -14.08 -5.89
N LYS A 608 -9.46 -15.06 -6.78
CA LYS A 608 -8.93 -15.00 -8.17
C LYS A 608 -9.99 -14.52 -9.18
N THR A 609 -11.17 -14.12 -8.71
CA THR A 609 -12.38 -14.01 -9.53
C THR A 609 -12.59 -12.63 -10.16
N ASP A 610 -12.02 -11.57 -9.59
CA ASP A 610 -12.04 -10.24 -10.20
C ASP A 610 -10.68 -9.95 -10.86
N PRO A 611 -10.65 -9.30 -12.06
CA PRO A 611 -9.41 -8.86 -12.68
C PRO A 611 -8.80 -7.71 -11.85
N ASP A 612 -8.02 -8.07 -10.82
CA ASP A 612 -7.26 -7.13 -10.02
C ASP A 612 -6.09 -6.56 -10.84
N PRO A 613 -6.00 -5.24 -11.05
CA PRO A 613 -4.89 -4.62 -11.78
C PRO A 613 -3.52 -4.89 -11.15
N PHE A 614 -3.46 -5.26 -9.86
CA PHE A 614 -2.22 -5.54 -9.14
C PHE A 614 -2.05 -7.01 -8.75
N ASN A 615 -2.87 -7.94 -9.23
CA ASN A 615 -2.68 -9.39 -9.03
C ASN A 615 -2.34 -9.79 -7.57
N GLY A 616 -3.03 -9.22 -6.58
CA GLY A 616 -2.77 -9.42 -5.14
C GLY A 616 -1.65 -8.56 -4.56
N GLY A 617 -1.36 -7.39 -5.15
CA GLY A 617 -0.33 -6.45 -4.72
C GLY A 617 1.03 -6.62 -5.41
N VAL A 618 1.11 -7.35 -6.53
CA VAL A 618 2.31 -7.52 -7.36
C VAL A 618 2.15 -6.84 -8.71
N LEU A 619 3.00 -5.86 -8.99
CA LEU A 619 3.08 -5.17 -10.27
C LEU A 619 4.29 -5.67 -11.08
N TYR A 620 4.02 -6.32 -12.21
CA TYR A 620 5.07 -6.78 -13.11
C TYR A 620 5.56 -5.63 -13.99
N ILE A 621 6.84 -5.31 -13.89
CA ILE A 621 7.48 -4.25 -14.67
C ILE A 621 8.62 -4.82 -15.51
N LYS A 622 8.83 -4.25 -16.69
CA LYS A 622 9.95 -4.63 -17.56
C LYS A 622 11.05 -3.59 -17.47
N ARG A 623 12.26 -4.03 -17.13
CA ARG A 623 13.47 -3.20 -17.16
C ARG A 623 13.87 -2.92 -18.62
N LYS A 624 14.28 -1.68 -18.89
CA LYS A 624 14.89 -1.29 -20.17
C LYS A 624 16.30 -1.84 -20.26
N VAL A 625 16.70 -2.30 -21.44
CA VAL A 625 18.08 -2.73 -21.68
C VAL A 625 19.02 -1.53 -21.52
N GLY A 626 20.21 -1.77 -20.94
CA GLY A 626 21.20 -0.73 -20.68
C GLY A 626 21.03 -0.02 -19.35
N SER A 627 20.04 -0.43 -18.53
CA SER A 627 19.80 0.11 -17.18
C SER A 627 19.92 -0.99 -16.13
N CYS A 628 20.61 -0.71 -15.03
CA CYS A 628 20.66 -1.58 -13.85
C CYS A 628 19.42 -1.41 -12.97
N SER A 629 19.14 -2.40 -12.12
CA SER A 629 18.10 -2.24 -11.09
C SER A 629 18.48 -1.10 -10.12
N TYR A 630 17.50 -0.51 -9.44
CA TYR A 630 17.79 0.49 -8.40
C TYR A 630 18.51 -0.11 -7.18
N SER A 631 18.43 -1.42 -6.97
CA SER A 631 19.19 -2.12 -5.92
C SER A 631 20.69 -2.15 -6.23
N ASP A 632 21.03 -2.44 -7.49
CA ASP A 632 22.43 -2.59 -7.93
C ASP A 632 23.09 -1.24 -8.21
N ASP A 633 22.30 -0.27 -8.68
CA ASP A 633 22.76 1.08 -8.96
C ASP A 633 21.71 2.10 -8.48
N PRO A 634 21.76 2.60 -7.25
CA PRO A 634 20.76 3.56 -6.75
C PRO A 634 20.75 4.89 -7.52
N ILE A 635 21.90 5.32 -8.02
CA ILE A 635 22.11 6.67 -8.58
C ILE A 635 21.83 6.71 -10.09
N GLY A 636 22.04 5.60 -10.80
CA GLY A 636 21.75 5.51 -12.24
C GLY A 636 22.92 6.01 -13.07
N CYS A 637 24.13 5.68 -12.66
CA CYS A 637 25.35 6.08 -13.34
C CYS A 637 25.50 5.31 -14.66
N GLN A 638 24.83 5.78 -15.72
CA GLN A 638 25.07 5.34 -17.10
C GLN A 638 26.53 5.57 -17.55
N SER A 639 27.26 6.40 -16.80
CA SER A 639 28.70 6.61 -16.95
C SER A 639 29.51 5.32 -16.80
N LEU A 640 29.02 4.29 -16.08
CA LEU A 640 29.70 3.00 -16.00
C LEU A 640 29.63 2.24 -17.32
N LEU A 641 28.46 2.21 -17.96
CA LEU A 641 28.27 1.61 -19.28
C LEU A 641 29.08 2.36 -20.34
N SER A 642 29.04 3.70 -20.32
CA SER A 642 29.78 4.50 -21.30
C SER A 642 31.28 4.44 -21.09
N ARG A 643 31.80 4.55 -19.85
CA ARG A 643 33.24 4.46 -19.57
C ARG A 643 33.81 3.10 -19.88
N ALA A 644 33.12 2.03 -19.52
CA ALA A 644 33.61 0.68 -19.79
C ALA A 644 33.62 0.37 -21.28
N MET A 645 32.63 0.85 -22.04
CA MET A 645 32.60 0.68 -23.49
C MET A 645 33.61 1.59 -24.18
N HIS A 646 33.90 2.78 -23.64
CA HIS A 646 34.99 3.63 -24.12
C HIS A 646 36.37 3.00 -23.85
N GLU A 647 36.59 2.41 -22.69
CA GLU A 647 37.84 1.67 -22.38
C GLU A 647 38.04 0.45 -23.29
N VAL A 648 36.97 -0.20 -23.73
CA VAL A 648 37.02 -1.33 -24.67
C VAL A 648 37.24 -0.87 -26.12
N CYS A 649 36.65 0.26 -26.53
CA CYS A 649 36.79 0.81 -27.88
C CYS A 649 38.09 1.61 -28.10
N ASP A 650 38.68 2.19 -27.05
CA ASP A 650 39.87 3.05 -27.16
C ASP A 650 41.21 2.32 -27.02
N THR A 651 41.27 1.01 -26.77
CA THR A 651 42.56 0.31 -26.80
C THR A 651 43.04 0.19 -28.25
N PRO A 652 43.99 1.01 -28.72
CA PRO A 652 44.51 0.86 -30.07
C PRO A 652 45.39 -0.39 -30.03
N SER A 653 45.22 -1.30 -30.98
CA SER A 653 46.08 -2.47 -31.17
C SER A 653 47.49 -2.11 -31.67
N THR A 654 48.10 -1.04 -31.15
CA THR A 654 49.37 -0.48 -31.61
C THR A 654 50.21 0.02 -30.45
N SER A 655 51.01 -0.88 -29.87
CA SER A 655 52.38 -0.53 -29.44
C SER A 655 53.22 -1.79 -29.20
N CYS A 656 54.14 -2.05 -30.13
CA CYS A 656 55.44 -2.58 -29.76
C CYS A 656 56.09 -1.57 -28.80
N SER A 657 56.06 -1.84 -27.49
CA SER A 657 57.11 -1.35 -26.60
C SER A 657 57.38 -2.35 -25.49
N THR A 658 58.64 -2.79 -25.45
CA THR A 658 59.26 -3.45 -24.32
C THR A 658 59.18 -2.53 -23.10
N GLN A 659 58.32 -2.84 -22.14
CA GLN A 659 58.51 -2.46 -20.74
C GLN A 659 57.66 -3.35 -19.83
N LEU A 660 58.35 -4.23 -19.09
CA LEU A 660 57.81 -4.84 -17.88
C LEU A 660 57.48 -3.74 -16.86
N ASN A 661 56.41 -3.98 -16.11
CA ASN A 661 55.95 -3.26 -14.91
C ASN A 661 55.01 -2.06 -15.13
N ARG A 662 53.71 -2.34 -15.16
CA ARG A 662 52.71 -1.57 -14.39
C ARG A 662 51.63 -2.51 -13.84
N ALA A 663 51.34 -2.29 -12.56
CA ALA A 663 50.45 -3.09 -11.73
C ALA A 663 48.99 -3.05 -12.23
N SER A 664 48.35 -4.22 -12.21
CA SER A 664 46.90 -4.48 -12.09
C SER A 664 45.93 -3.33 -12.45
N HIS A 665 45.70 -3.10 -13.75
CA HIS A 665 44.41 -2.55 -14.19
C HIS A 665 43.49 -3.74 -14.49
N SER A 666 42.44 -3.90 -13.70
CA SER A 666 41.42 -4.94 -13.89
C SER A 666 40.71 -4.72 -15.22
N SER A 667 41.09 -5.47 -16.26
CA SER A 667 40.31 -5.49 -17.51
C SER A 667 38.94 -6.08 -17.21
N PHE A 668 37.91 -5.23 -17.10
CA PHE A 668 36.54 -5.71 -16.96
C PHE A 668 36.20 -6.56 -18.19
N ARG A 669 35.68 -7.76 -17.95
CA ARG A 669 35.17 -8.59 -19.04
C ARG A 669 33.86 -7.99 -19.55
N VAL A 670 33.78 -7.81 -20.86
CA VAL A 670 32.63 -7.21 -21.55
C VAL A 670 31.38 -8.07 -21.34
N ASP A 671 31.53 -9.39 -21.26
CA ASP A 671 30.43 -10.33 -21.00
C ASP A 671 29.79 -10.11 -19.61
N GLN A 672 30.62 -9.95 -18.59
CA GLN A 672 30.19 -9.66 -17.22
C GLN A 672 29.49 -8.32 -17.15
N LEU A 673 29.97 -7.31 -17.85
CA LEU A 673 29.32 -6.00 -17.90
C LEU A 673 27.97 -6.05 -18.63
N VAL A 674 27.88 -6.76 -19.74
CA VAL A 674 26.60 -6.89 -20.46
C VAL A 674 25.57 -7.63 -19.61
N SER A 675 26.01 -8.61 -18.81
CA SER A 675 25.14 -9.33 -17.89
C SER A 675 24.59 -8.49 -16.73
N THR A 676 25.26 -7.39 -16.34
CA THR A 676 24.74 -6.48 -15.31
C THR A 676 23.71 -5.50 -15.88
N PHE A 677 23.91 -5.02 -17.10
CA PHE A 677 23.06 -4.01 -17.75
C PHE A 677 21.94 -4.60 -18.64
N SER A 678 21.95 -5.92 -18.89
CA SER A 678 20.94 -6.61 -19.68
C SER A 678 20.66 -8.00 -19.15
N ALA A 679 19.38 -8.35 -19.07
CA ALA A 679 18.94 -9.73 -18.84
C ALA A 679 18.75 -10.51 -20.16
N ASN A 680 19.01 -9.88 -21.33
CA ASN A 680 18.77 -10.51 -22.62
C ASN A 680 19.85 -11.56 -22.93
N PRO A 681 19.50 -12.86 -23.04
CA PRO A 681 20.48 -13.92 -23.28
C PRO A 681 21.26 -13.75 -24.58
N SER A 682 20.64 -13.18 -25.61
CA SER A 682 21.26 -12.96 -26.92
C SER A 682 22.39 -11.93 -26.85
N LEU A 683 22.21 -10.84 -26.09
CA LEU A 683 23.24 -9.82 -25.92
C LEU A 683 24.42 -10.35 -25.10
N ILE A 684 24.13 -11.09 -24.03
CA ILE A 684 25.16 -11.71 -23.18
C ILE A 684 25.97 -12.73 -23.97
N ALA A 685 25.29 -13.60 -24.74
CA ALA A 685 25.94 -14.58 -25.60
C ALA A 685 26.78 -13.90 -26.70
N PHE A 686 26.26 -12.84 -27.31
CA PHE A 686 26.98 -12.07 -28.32
C PHE A 686 28.25 -11.42 -27.77
N ALA A 687 28.18 -10.79 -26.60
CA ALA A 687 29.34 -10.20 -25.94
C ALA A 687 30.44 -11.26 -25.69
N LYS A 688 30.06 -12.42 -25.17
CA LYS A 688 31.01 -13.51 -24.89
C LYS A 688 31.65 -14.08 -26.15
N LEU A 689 30.86 -14.29 -27.21
CA LEU A 689 31.33 -14.96 -28.44
C LEU A 689 32.04 -14.01 -29.41
N CYS A 690 31.52 -12.79 -29.60
CA CYS A 690 31.97 -11.87 -30.64
C CYS A 690 32.90 -10.76 -30.11
N CYS A 691 32.80 -10.38 -28.83
CA CYS A 691 33.64 -9.32 -28.25
C CYS A 691 34.85 -9.86 -27.47
N GLU A 692 34.83 -11.10 -26.96
CA GLU A 692 35.93 -11.63 -26.12
C GLU A 692 36.70 -12.80 -26.73
N SER A 693 36.02 -13.72 -27.41
CA SER A 693 36.60 -15.02 -27.81
C SER A 693 37.51 -14.97 -29.05
N TRP A 694 37.62 -13.83 -29.75
CA TRP A 694 38.26 -13.73 -31.08
C TRP A 694 39.69 -13.14 -31.04
N LYS A 695 40.42 -13.31 -29.93
CA LYS A 695 41.79 -12.77 -29.82
C LYS A 695 42.82 -13.42 -30.74
N ASP A 696 42.56 -14.61 -31.27
CA ASP A 696 43.58 -15.41 -31.97
C ASP A 696 43.47 -15.47 -33.51
N ARG A 697 42.53 -14.77 -34.15
CA ARG A 697 42.42 -14.73 -35.64
C ARG A 697 42.06 -13.34 -36.19
N SER A 698 43.10 -12.59 -36.52
CA SER A 698 43.17 -11.60 -37.62
C SER A 698 41.86 -10.94 -38.11
N ASN A 699 41.24 -10.05 -37.30
CA ASN A 699 40.44 -8.88 -37.78
C ASN A 699 39.97 -8.00 -36.60
N GLY A 700 40.86 -7.15 -36.06
CA GLY A 700 40.49 -6.19 -34.98
C GLY A 700 39.28 -5.31 -35.34
N ASN A 701 39.16 -4.91 -36.61
CA ASN A 701 38.06 -4.09 -37.12
C ASN A 701 36.66 -4.69 -36.91
N PHE A 702 36.52 -6.02 -36.90
CA PHE A 702 35.22 -6.67 -36.69
C PHE A 702 34.84 -6.69 -35.21
N GLN A 703 35.83 -6.91 -34.33
CA GLN A 703 35.62 -6.90 -32.89
C GLN A 703 35.21 -5.50 -32.41
N ASP A 704 35.87 -4.46 -32.90
CA ASP A 704 35.55 -3.06 -32.58
C ASP A 704 34.13 -2.72 -33.04
N PHE A 705 33.76 -3.15 -34.25
CA PHE A 705 32.41 -3.01 -34.77
C PHE A 705 31.37 -3.72 -33.89
N CYS A 706 31.63 -4.97 -33.48
CA CYS A 706 30.73 -5.73 -32.61
C CYS A 706 30.51 -5.02 -31.27
N SER A 707 31.56 -4.48 -30.66
CA SER A 707 31.48 -3.73 -29.41
C SER A 707 30.68 -2.43 -29.57
N GLN A 708 30.87 -1.69 -30.66
CA GLN A 708 30.13 -0.47 -30.94
C GLN A 708 28.63 -0.72 -31.17
N VAL A 709 28.29 -1.75 -31.94
CA VAL A 709 26.89 -2.16 -32.19
C VAL A 709 26.23 -2.64 -30.90
N LEU A 710 26.96 -3.41 -30.08
CA LEU A 710 26.47 -3.88 -28.79
C LEU A 710 26.14 -2.69 -27.87
N TYR A 711 27.04 -1.71 -27.77
CA TYR A 711 26.80 -0.48 -27.01
C TYR A 711 25.58 0.29 -27.52
N GLU A 712 25.43 0.43 -28.84
CA GLU A 712 24.25 1.10 -29.41
C GLU A 712 22.95 0.35 -29.08
N CYS A 713 22.92 -0.97 -29.30
CA CYS A 713 21.74 -1.78 -29.06
C CYS A 713 21.34 -1.76 -27.59
N MET A 714 22.31 -1.67 -26.68
CA MET A 714 22.06 -1.55 -25.25
C MET A 714 21.61 -0.14 -24.85
N SER A 715 22.32 0.91 -25.28
CA SER A 715 22.03 2.30 -24.90
C SER A 715 20.68 2.81 -25.40
N LYS A 716 20.24 2.34 -26.58
CA LYS A 716 18.94 2.71 -27.18
C LYS A 716 17.80 1.76 -26.84
N ASP A 717 18.04 0.71 -26.03
CA ASP A 717 17.08 -0.35 -25.72
C ASP A 717 16.49 -1.04 -26.98
N ARG A 718 17.39 -1.45 -27.90
CA ARG A 718 17.02 -2.08 -29.18
C ARG A 718 17.85 -3.35 -29.46
N PRO A 719 17.70 -4.40 -28.66
CA PRO A 719 18.46 -5.66 -28.83
C PRO A 719 18.19 -6.36 -30.17
N SER A 720 17.00 -6.21 -30.75
CA SER A 720 16.63 -6.84 -32.02
C SER A 720 17.42 -6.30 -33.22
N LEU A 721 17.95 -5.07 -33.13
CA LEU A 721 18.74 -4.48 -34.21
C LEU A 721 20.14 -5.09 -34.34
N LEU A 722 20.61 -5.81 -33.31
CA LEU A 722 21.91 -6.47 -33.35
C LEU A 722 22.06 -7.36 -34.59
N GLN A 723 21.03 -8.18 -34.88
CA GLN A 723 21.02 -9.04 -36.06
C GLN A 723 21.06 -8.24 -37.37
N VAL A 724 20.35 -7.11 -37.42
CA VAL A 724 20.30 -6.23 -38.59
C VAL A 724 21.67 -5.62 -38.86
N TYR A 725 22.31 -5.05 -37.84
CA TYR A 725 23.66 -4.48 -37.94
C TYR A 725 24.69 -5.51 -38.41
N ILE A 726 24.69 -6.71 -37.83
CA ILE A 726 25.59 -7.80 -38.22
C ILE A 726 25.31 -8.25 -39.66
N SER A 727 24.03 -8.38 -40.05
CA SER A 727 23.67 -8.76 -41.42
C SER A 727 24.18 -7.75 -42.44
N PHE A 728 24.05 -6.44 -42.17
CA PHE A 728 24.56 -5.42 -43.07
C PHE A 728 26.09 -5.45 -43.17
N TYR A 729 26.79 -5.60 -42.05
CA TYR A 729 28.26 -5.65 -42.04
C TYR A 729 28.79 -6.89 -42.77
N THR A 730 28.29 -8.08 -42.41
CA THR A 730 28.75 -9.35 -42.99
C THR A 730 28.52 -9.41 -44.50
N ILE A 731 27.42 -8.84 -44.99
CA ILE A 731 27.17 -8.85 -46.43
C ILE A 731 28.12 -7.89 -47.16
N VAL A 732 28.36 -6.68 -46.66
CA VAL A 732 29.34 -5.76 -47.30
C VAL A 732 30.76 -6.31 -47.24
N GLU A 733 31.17 -6.92 -46.13
CA GLU A 733 32.48 -7.59 -46.05
C GLU A 733 32.56 -8.79 -47.00
N SER A 734 31.49 -9.58 -47.16
CA SER A 734 31.48 -10.68 -48.14
C SER A 734 31.60 -10.18 -49.59
N MET A 735 31.02 -9.02 -49.91
CA MET A 735 31.22 -8.36 -51.21
C MET A 735 32.68 -7.93 -51.39
N TRP A 736 33.33 -7.45 -50.33
CA TRP A 736 34.73 -7.04 -50.35
C TRP A 736 35.71 -8.22 -50.43
N GLU A 737 35.48 -9.31 -49.69
CA GLU A 737 36.28 -10.54 -49.78
C GLU A 737 36.22 -11.16 -51.18
N HIS A 738 35.08 -11.04 -51.86
CA HIS A 738 34.96 -11.47 -53.24
C HIS A 738 35.96 -10.75 -54.17
N LEU A 739 36.19 -9.44 -53.96
CA LEU A 739 37.21 -8.68 -54.71
C LEU A 739 38.61 -9.24 -54.51
N LYS A 740 38.91 -9.74 -53.31
CA LYS A 740 40.26 -10.18 -52.92
C LYS A 740 40.55 -11.63 -53.28
N ILE A 741 39.58 -12.53 -53.14
CA ILE A 741 39.80 -13.99 -53.15
C ILE A 741 39.10 -14.65 -54.36
N GLY A 742 38.12 -13.99 -54.99
CA GLY A 742 37.41 -14.52 -56.17
C GLY A 742 36.46 -15.70 -55.89
N GLN A 743 36.28 -16.11 -54.63
CA GLN A 743 35.32 -17.14 -54.21
C GLN A 743 34.07 -16.51 -53.59
N PHE A 744 32.93 -17.19 -53.78
CA PHE A 744 31.61 -16.77 -53.29
C PHE A 744 31.15 -17.72 -52.18
N PRO A 745 30.79 -17.22 -50.99
CA PRO A 745 30.04 -18.01 -50.02
C PRO A 745 28.50 -17.96 -50.25
N PHE A 746 27.95 -16.93 -50.90
CA PHE A 746 26.48 -16.75 -51.08
C PHE A 746 26.09 -16.08 -52.41
N TYR A 747 25.11 -16.64 -53.15
CA TYR A 747 24.66 -16.12 -54.46
C TYR A 747 23.39 -15.23 -54.40
N ASP A 748 23.11 -14.59 -53.26
CA ASP A 748 21.88 -13.80 -53.10
C ASP A 748 22.04 -12.35 -53.62
N SER A 749 21.02 -11.86 -54.32
CA SER A 749 20.92 -10.49 -54.84
C SER A 749 19.86 -9.66 -54.12
N LEU A 750 19.27 -10.16 -53.03
CA LEU A 750 18.25 -9.42 -52.28
C LEU A 750 18.83 -8.34 -51.35
N PHE A 751 20.13 -8.42 -51.04
CA PHE A 751 20.78 -7.48 -50.13
C PHE A 751 20.74 -6.00 -50.55
N PRO A 752 21.07 -5.62 -51.80
CA PRO A 752 21.00 -4.23 -52.23
C PRO A 752 19.62 -3.62 -52.01
N SER A 753 18.56 -4.42 -52.17
CA SER A 753 17.19 -4.03 -51.90
C SER A 753 16.95 -3.79 -50.40
N SER A 754 17.43 -4.67 -49.51
CA SER A 754 17.33 -4.50 -48.05
C SER A 754 18.05 -3.24 -47.56
N LEU A 755 19.26 -2.98 -48.05
CA LEU A 755 20.02 -1.77 -47.70
C LEU A 755 19.34 -0.50 -48.24
N LYS A 756 18.77 -0.55 -49.45
CA LYS A 756 17.98 0.54 -50.00
C LYS A 756 16.73 0.85 -49.20
N VAL A 757 16.03 -0.16 -48.68
CA VAL A 757 14.87 0.06 -47.81
C VAL A 757 15.30 0.78 -46.53
N ALA A 758 16.43 0.37 -45.92
CA ALA A 758 16.97 1.05 -44.74
C ALA A 758 17.37 2.52 -45.04
N LEU A 759 17.95 2.78 -46.21
CA LEU A 759 18.30 4.13 -46.65
C LEU A 759 17.07 4.99 -46.95
N ALA A 760 16.05 4.42 -47.60
CA ALA A 760 14.79 5.10 -47.87
C ALA A 760 14.07 5.46 -46.56
N TYR A 761 14.09 4.57 -45.57
CA TYR A 761 13.59 4.85 -44.23
C TYR A 761 14.36 6.00 -43.56
N SER A 762 15.69 5.97 -43.59
CA SER A 762 16.51 7.04 -43.01
C SER A 762 16.31 8.38 -43.72
N GLY A 763 16.16 8.39 -45.04
CA GLY A 763 15.87 9.60 -45.82
C GLY A 763 14.50 10.18 -45.49
N ALA A 764 13.47 9.33 -45.37
CA ALA A 764 12.12 9.76 -44.97
C ALA A 764 12.08 10.34 -43.54
N LEU A 765 12.95 9.86 -42.65
CA LEU A 765 13.13 10.41 -41.32
C LEU A 765 13.76 11.81 -41.34
N VAL A 766 14.83 12.00 -42.12
CA VAL A 766 15.53 13.30 -42.26
C VAL A 766 14.60 14.33 -42.89
N ASP A 767 13.77 13.93 -43.85
CA ASP A 767 12.78 14.78 -44.50
C ASP A 767 11.56 15.09 -43.62
N GLY A 768 11.49 14.58 -42.38
CA GLY A 768 10.39 14.80 -41.44
C GLY A 768 9.07 14.13 -41.83
N ARG A 769 9.08 13.24 -42.84
CA ARG A 769 7.89 12.48 -43.27
C ARG A 769 7.49 11.40 -42.25
N ILE A 770 8.44 11.00 -41.41
CA ILE A 770 8.27 10.06 -40.31
C ILE A 770 8.71 10.75 -39.02
N SER A 771 7.84 10.80 -38.01
CA SER A 771 8.06 11.51 -36.74
C SER A 771 8.64 10.63 -35.62
N SER A 772 8.76 9.32 -35.83
CA SER A 772 9.35 8.39 -34.85
C SER A 772 10.88 8.42 -34.92
N GLY A 773 11.56 8.61 -33.79
CA GLY A 773 13.03 8.68 -33.72
C GLY A 773 13.76 7.56 -34.47
N GLY A 774 14.87 7.90 -35.14
CA GLY A 774 15.58 7.01 -36.05
C GLY A 774 15.96 5.66 -35.45
N ILE A 775 15.65 4.58 -36.16
CA ILE A 775 15.85 3.18 -35.71
C ILE A 775 17.33 2.79 -35.81
N ILE A 776 17.95 3.07 -36.96
CA ILE A 776 19.36 2.76 -37.28
C ILE A 776 20.16 4.08 -37.34
N GLN A 777 21.44 4.06 -36.97
CA GLN A 777 22.34 5.21 -37.14
C GLN A 777 22.53 5.59 -38.62
N ALA A 778 22.25 6.85 -38.96
CA ALA A 778 22.46 7.38 -40.30
C ALA A 778 23.94 7.32 -40.72
N THR A 779 24.86 7.62 -39.79
CA THR A 779 26.32 7.54 -40.00
C THR A 779 26.77 6.14 -40.38
N PHE A 780 26.21 5.10 -39.75
CA PHE A 780 26.50 3.71 -40.10
C PHE A 780 26.01 3.38 -41.52
N LEU A 781 24.78 3.74 -41.86
CA LEU A 781 24.24 3.51 -43.21
C LEU A 781 25.04 4.26 -44.28
N GLU A 782 25.43 5.51 -44.04
CA GLU A 782 26.29 6.28 -44.93
C GLU A 782 27.67 5.64 -45.11
N SER A 783 28.24 5.06 -44.04
CA SER A 783 29.51 4.34 -44.12
C SER A 783 29.41 3.10 -45.02
N LEU A 784 28.30 2.38 -44.96
CA LEU A 784 28.04 1.23 -45.82
C LEU A 784 27.86 1.66 -47.27
N VAL A 785 27.12 2.75 -47.53
CA VAL A 785 26.96 3.31 -48.88
C VAL A 785 28.32 3.62 -49.49
N LYS A 786 29.19 4.32 -48.77
CA LYS A 786 30.55 4.64 -49.24
C LYS A 786 31.37 3.38 -49.51
N ARG A 787 31.28 2.35 -48.66
CA ARG A 787 31.99 1.07 -48.89
C ARG A 787 31.48 0.36 -50.14
N VAL A 788 30.17 0.32 -50.35
CA VAL A 788 29.56 -0.28 -51.55
C VAL A 788 29.96 0.48 -52.82
N ASP A 789 29.97 1.82 -52.79
CA ASP A 789 30.43 2.62 -53.91
C ASP A 789 31.93 2.42 -54.20
N ASN A 790 32.77 2.28 -53.17
CA ASN A 790 34.19 1.95 -53.33
C ASN A 790 34.38 0.54 -53.96
N ILE A 791 33.61 -0.46 -53.52
CA ILE A 791 33.60 -1.80 -54.11
C ILE A 791 33.31 -1.72 -55.61
N PHE A 792 32.30 -0.96 -56.01
CA PHE A 792 31.96 -0.80 -57.43
C PHE A 792 33.00 0.01 -58.22
N ALA A 793 33.74 0.90 -57.58
CA ALA A 793 34.82 1.67 -58.21
C ALA A 793 36.06 0.82 -58.51
N GLU A 794 36.38 -0.17 -57.67
CA GLU A 794 37.59 -1.00 -57.76
C GLU A 794 37.43 -2.23 -58.68
N LEU A 795 36.24 -2.51 -59.21
CA LEU A 795 35.97 -3.68 -60.06
C LEU A 795 36.41 -3.48 -61.53
N PRO A 796 37.44 -4.19 -62.02
CA PRO A 796 38.04 -3.93 -63.34
C PRO A 796 37.17 -4.33 -64.53
N ASN A 797 36.30 -5.35 -64.39
CA ASN A 797 35.48 -5.90 -65.50
C ASN A 797 34.02 -5.41 -65.50
N LEU A 798 33.58 -4.70 -64.45
CA LEU A 798 32.18 -4.33 -64.27
C LEU A 798 31.70 -3.37 -65.36
N LYS A 799 32.52 -2.39 -65.73
CA LYS A 799 32.19 -1.40 -66.77
C LYS A 799 32.02 -2.06 -68.14
N ALA A 800 32.92 -2.97 -68.52
CA ALA A 800 32.84 -3.69 -69.79
C ALA A 800 31.60 -4.61 -69.85
N ASN A 801 31.30 -5.31 -68.76
CA ASN A 801 30.10 -6.15 -68.65
C ASN A 801 28.80 -5.33 -68.66
N PHE A 802 28.80 -4.15 -68.04
CA PHE A 802 27.69 -3.19 -68.09
C PHE A 802 27.42 -2.65 -69.50
N VAL A 803 28.48 -2.28 -70.24
CA VAL A 803 28.41 -1.85 -71.64
C VAL A 803 27.79 -2.97 -72.50
N ARG A 804 28.28 -4.20 -72.35
CA ARG A 804 27.78 -5.37 -73.09
C ARG A 804 26.30 -5.64 -72.78
N TYR A 805 25.90 -5.56 -71.51
CA TYR A 805 24.52 -5.79 -71.08
C TYR A 805 23.55 -4.74 -71.62
N LEU A 806 23.87 -3.45 -71.52
CA LEU A 806 23.00 -2.39 -72.06
C LEU A 806 22.97 -2.36 -73.60
N GLY A 807 24.07 -2.71 -74.27
CA GLY A 807 24.15 -2.71 -75.73
C GLY A 807 23.53 -3.93 -76.40
N THR A 808 23.73 -5.13 -75.85
CA THR A 808 23.32 -6.40 -76.48
C THR A 808 22.19 -7.12 -75.75
N GLY A 809 21.85 -6.70 -74.53
CA GLY A 809 20.87 -7.39 -73.68
C GLY A 809 21.36 -8.72 -73.10
N LYS A 810 22.63 -9.11 -73.31
CA LYS A 810 23.19 -10.38 -72.84
C LYS A 810 23.91 -10.23 -71.49
N TRP A 811 23.67 -11.18 -70.60
CA TRP A 811 24.40 -11.31 -69.33
C TRP A 811 25.81 -11.88 -69.54
N PRO A 812 26.74 -11.66 -68.60
CA PRO A 812 28.08 -12.27 -68.65
C PRO A 812 28.04 -13.79 -68.53
N ASP A 813 28.95 -14.47 -69.25
CA ASP A 813 29.05 -15.93 -69.27
C ASP A 813 29.66 -16.50 -67.97
N ALA A 814 30.51 -15.71 -67.29
CA ALA A 814 31.03 -16.06 -65.98
C ALA A 814 30.01 -15.73 -64.88
N GLN A 815 29.69 -16.73 -64.05
CA GLN A 815 28.68 -16.59 -62.99
C GLN A 815 29.04 -15.51 -61.96
N SER A 816 30.32 -15.32 -61.64
CA SER A 816 30.80 -14.24 -60.76
C SER A 816 30.49 -12.85 -61.32
N ASP A 817 30.76 -12.65 -62.60
CA ASP A 817 30.55 -11.38 -63.29
C ASP A 817 29.06 -11.06 -63.46
N ALA A 818 28.22 -12.09 -63.65
CA ALA A 818 26.78 -11.94 -63.72
C ALA A 818 26.19 -11.47 -62.37
N VAL A 819 26.67 -12.01 -61.24
CA VAL A 819 26.23 -11.59 -59.90
C VAL A 819 26.68 -10.17 -59.59
N LEU A 820 27.93 -9.82 -59.87
CA LEU A 820 28.46 -8.45 -59.69
C LEU A 820 27.68 -7.42 -60.52
N LEU A 821 27.38 -7.76 -61.78
CA LEU A 821 26.54 -6.93 -62.63
C LEU A 821 25.11 -6.82 -62.06
N SER A 822 24.54 -7.90 -61.53
CA SER A 822 23.21 -7.89 -60.93
C SER A 822 23.13 -6.93 -59.74
N TRP A 823 24.13 -6.95 -58.86
CA TRP A 823 24.22 -6.03 -57.72
C TRP A 823 24.39 -4.59 -58.16
N TYR A 824 25.20 -4.32 -59.17
CA TYR A 824 25.39 -2.97 -59.72
C TYR A 824 24.11 -2.41 -60.33
N LEU A 825 23.41 -3.21 -61.14
CA LEU A 825 22.13 -2.83 -61.75
C LEU A 825 21.07 -2.55 -60.67
N GLN A 826 20.97 -3.44 -59.67
CA GLN A 826 20.05 -3.25 -58.56
C GLN A 826 20.42 -2.05 -57.69
N TRP A 827 21.70 -1.83 -57.36
CA TRP A 827 22.17 -0.72 -56.51
C TRP A 827 21.93 0.64 -57.14
N TYR A 828 22.15 0.80 -58.44
CA TYR A 828 21.86 2.07 -59.13
C TYR A 828 20.45 2.15 -59.72
N SER A 829 19.59 1.16 -59.47
CA SER A 829 18.21 1.07 -59.99
C SER A 829 18.15 1.20 -61.52
N ILE A 830 19.06 0.52 -62.22
CA ILE A 830 19.17 0.63 -63.67
C ILE A 830 18.05 -0.19 -64.34
N PRO A 831 17.23 0.42 -65.22
CA PRO A 831 16.12 -0.28 -65.85
C PRO A 831 16.61 -1.27 -66.91
N PRO A 832 15.76 -2.22 -67.35
CA PRO A 832 16.11 -3.17 -68.40
C PRO A 832 16.58 -2.47 -69.70
N PRO A 833 17.50 -3.07 -70.47
CA PRO A 833 18.08 -2.47 -71.68
C PRO A 833 17.04 -1.94 -72.69
N LEU A 834 15.93 -2.66 -72.86
CA LEU A 834 14.82 -2.25 -73.73
C LEU A 834 14.20 -0.90 -73.31
N VAL A 835 14.05 -0.69 -72.01
CA VAL A 835 13.50 0.56 -71.45
C VAL A 835 14.50 1.68 -71.68
N VAL A 836 15.78 1.44 -71.37
CA VAL A 836 16.87 2.41 -71.58
C VAL A 836 16.95 2.81 -73.06
N ALA A 837 16.99 1.86 -73.99
CA ALA A 837 17.04 2.12 -75.44
C ALA A 837 15.84 2.97 -75.91
N SER A 838 14.62 2.62 -75.47
CA SER A 838 13.42 3.38 -75.81
C SER A 838 13.43 4.82 -75.29
N THR A 839 13.97 5.03 -74.08
CA THR A 839 14.10 6.37 -73.49
C THR A 839 15.16 7.21 -74.19
N VAL A 840 16.30 6.61 -74.53
CA VAL A 840 17.37 7.28 -75.29
C VAL A 840 16.90 7.67 -76.68
N GLU A 841 16.16 6.82 -77.40
CA GLU A 841 15.58 7.19 -78.69
C GLU A 841 14.61 8.37 -78.59
N LYS A 842 13.76 8.40 -77.56
CA LYS A 842 12.84 9.52 -77.31
C LYS A 842 13.58 10.83 -77.05
N ILE A 843 14.72 10.78 -76.37
CA ILE A 843 15.58 11.94 -76.10
C ILE A 843 16.30 12.39 -77.39
N LYS A 844 16.91 11.46 -78.14
CA LYS A 844 17.62 11.77 -79.40
C LYS A 844 16.72 12.42 -80.46
N ARG A 845 15.42 12.11 -80.48
CA ARG A 845 14.44 12.75 -81.38
C ARG A 845 14.09 14.19 -81.01
N ARG A 846 14.41 14.65 -79.79
CA ARG A 846 13.97 15.94 -79.24
C ARG A 846 15.11 16.87 -78.80
N ALA A 847 16.33 16.37 -78.64
CA ALA A 847 17.47 17.14 -78.15
C ALA A 847 18.47 17.49 -79.28
N PRO A 848 19.02 18.72 -79.31
CA PRO A 848 20.09 19.09 -80.25
C PRO A 848 21.40 18.34 -79.94
N THR A 849 22.13 17.95 -81.00
CA THR A 849 23.40 17.23 -80.91
C THR A 849 24.44 18.03 -80.13
N GLY A 850 24.96 17.47 -79.04
CA GLY A 850 26.04 18.07 -78.23
C GLY A 850 25.64 18.57 -76.83
N VAL A 851 24.35 18.54 -76.48
CA VAL A 851 23.88 18.89 -75.12
C VAL A 851 23.77 17.64 -74.25
N SER A 852 24.13 17.76 -72.96
CA SER A 852 23.99 16.68 -71.99
C SER A 852 22.54 16.19 -71.92
N MET A 853 22.36 14.88 -72.06
CA MET A 853 21.09 14.17 -71.96
C MET A 853 20.65 13.94 -70.50
N LEU A 854 21.52 14.23 -69.53
CA LEU A 854 21.37 13.90 -68.12
C LEU A 854 20.10 14.47 -67.46
N PRO A 855 19.68 15.74 -67.70
CA PRO A 855 18.42 16.27 -67.16
C PRO A 855 17.18 15.56 -67.73
N LEU A 856 17.19 15.24 -69.03
CA LEU A 856 16.08 14.54 -69.69
C LEU A 856 16.01 13.07 -69.30
N LEU A 857 17.16 12.43 -69.09
CA LEU A 857 17.27 11.09 -68.53
C LEU A 857 16.73 11.05 -67.10
N ARG A 858 17.04 12.05 -66.26
CA ARG A 858 16.51 12.14 -64.89
C ARG A 858 15.00 12.31 -64.86
N LEU A 859 14.42 13.02 -65.85
CA LEU A 859 12.97 13.17 -65.99
C LEU A 859 12.28 11.86 -66.38
N LEU A 860 12.83 11.13 -67.35
CA LEU A 860 12.22 9.92 -67.90
C LEU A 860 12.50 8.66 -67.06
N LEU A 861 13.59 8.67 -66.29
CA LEU A 861 14.00 7.58 -65.39
C LEU A 861 14.19 8.12 -63.97
N PRO A 862 13.10 8.53 -63.29
CA PRO A 862 13.18 9.23 -62.01
C PRO A 862 13.73 8.37 -60.86
N THR A 863 13.61 7.04 -60.97
CA THR A 863 14.06 6.07 -59.96
C THR A 863 15.53 5.67 -60.09
N THR A 864 16.19 6.00 -61.20
CA THR A 864 17.57 5.61 -61.48
C THR A 864 18.55 6.56 -60.80
N HIS A 865 19.57 6.03 -60.14
CA HIS A 865 20.57 6.82 -59.44
C HIS A 865 21.41 7.68 -60.41
N LEU A 866 21.93 8.82 -59.93
CA LEU A 866 22.68 9.78 -60.76
C LEU A 866 23.90 9.13 -61.45
N VAL A 867 24.63 8.28 -60.72
CA VAL A 867 25.78 7.53 -61.25
C VAL A 867 25.37 6.63 -62.41
N GLY A 868 24.24 5.93 -62.30
CA GLY A 868 23.70 5.10 -63.39
C GLY A 868 23.30 5.93 -64.61
N LEU A 869 22.70 7.12 -64.41
CA LEU A 869 22.35 8.04 -65.50
C LEU A 869 23.59 8.58 -66.22
N MET A 870 24.65 8.91 -65.48
CA MET A 870 25.93 9.34 -66.04
C MET A 870 26.58 8.25 -66.88
N GLU A 871 26.57 7.00 -66.43
CA GLU A 871 27.13 5.88 -67.19
C GLU A 871 26.30 5.55 -68.44
N ILE A 872 24.96 5.67 -68.38
CA ILE A 872 24.07 5.56 -69.56
C ILE A 872 24.39 6.67 -70.58
N GLU A 873 24.61 7.90 -70.14
CA GLU A 873 24.96 9.00 -71.03
C GLU A 873 26.35 8.81 -71.68
N LYS A 874 27.36 8.40 -70.89
CA LYS A 874 28.71 8.12 -71.40
C LYS A 874 28.70 7.06 -72.49
N LEU A 875 27.91 6.00 -72.32
CA LEU A 875 27.74 4.93 -73.32
C LEU A 875 27.19 5.44 -74.65
N GLN A 876 26.32 6.44 -74.61
CA GLN A 876 25.70 7.00 -75.81
C GLN A 876 26.56 8.07 -76.49
N MET A 877 27.54 8.63 -75.76
CA MET A 877 28.50 9.62 -76.25
C MET A 877 29.81 8.99 -76.77
N MET A 878 30.03 7.68 -76.56
CA MET A 878 31.18 7.00 -77.17
C MET A 878 30.96 6.80 -78.68
N PRO A 879 31.94 7.17 -79.54
CA PRO A 879 31.84 6.90 -80.97
C PRO A 879 31.81 5.40 -81.21
N MET A 880 30.82 4.92 -81.97
CA MET A 880 30.82 3.54 -82.47
C MET A 880 32.11 3.32 -83.26
N ARG A 881 33.07 2.60 -82.70
CA ARG A 881 34.11 1.95 -83.50
C ARG A 881 33.44 0.78 -84.20
N SER A 882 33.23 0.94 -85.50
CA SER A 882 32.79 -0.08 -86.45
C SER A 882 33.65 -1.33 -86.39
#